data_AF-A0AAI9YBH3-F1
#
_entry.id   AF-A0AAI9YBH3-F1
#
_cell.length_a   1.000
_cell.length_b   1.000
_cell.length_c   1.000
_cell.angle_alpha   90.00
_cell.angle_beta   90.00
_cell.angle_gamma   90.00
#
_symmetry.space_group_name_H-M   'P 1'
#
loop_
_entity.id
_entity.type
_entity.pdbx_description
1 polymer ?
#
loop_
_entity_poly.entity_id
_entity_poly.type
_entity_poly.pdbx_seq_one_letter_code
_entity_poly.pdbx_strand_id
1 'polypeptide(L)'
;MSNPSAVTRTAPIAIAPKPPRRQNSYLQEAFTNLELFRGGSMPGREIAESVGSYTTRSLSPCESCQRSRVKCIVSEDEDSCIPCQASGSDCSLLNSPQPRKRKLNGDFDDSGKRSSPARADIRRRRQHQPSLSSTTGSSSFLEDMANVGGPTLLKRTLGLQNDRYSQYIGPTTDFEPSLINLSPFNPQDESLLARGTLRKVSDDDTFLLLPDSNTPGHEHILEDIEEIEGLVRPHGRKLVDLYFRIVHPAFPIIQKTVFLEKYERSYREFSPCLLAAVYLFAINWWEHDEELAQVPRPNIPNLERMIRTTLADAIYRPKLSTIQAGLLLSQRPEGDQWAPTAQLVATAQELGLHLDCTHWKIPPWEKGLRKRLAWALYMQDKWGSLVHGRPSHIFSTNWGVQPLTDHDFPDVEWDEKDVEEKLDIERGRTLFGQMVQLSQILAEILDTFYSLQAMQNVTNAGGQGTHLVLGMAKPIQLKLKEWYASLPAAIRMDSTYSSISAPPGRLSSIGYLHLAYFAAEITLHRRIIRSLEATGSAVDSYVQHICRSAAKARLISAMDFVNRLNTSHLRSFWYFASKTNFALIGTFGSLLWATSPGREEADWYRRRLGEYRWTLSVSSKPGEGKGLTMFAMTMLDISTGLLKKLPEKPSMSRSGSVVDIGLGSISSSFANNGLLSLGQSAPATMSLGGFSGLPSADVSNAQSPLSVDSSDDEMYETFAPTSGMAGLAE
;
A
#
# COMPACT_ATOMS: atom_id res chain seq x y z
N MET A 1 -5.97 -56.50 -38.89
CA MET A 1 -7.36 -56.99 -38.95
C MET A 1 -7.99 -56.60 -37.62
N SER A 2 -9.08 -55.83 -37.53
CA SER A 2 -10.15 -55.56 -38.51
C SER A 2 -10.69 -54.12 -38.38
N ASN A 3 -11.38 -53.61 -39.40
CA ASN A 3 -11.95 -52.24 -39.45
C ASN A 3 -13.07 -52.00 -38.40
N PRO A 4 -13.22 -50.76 -37.89
CA PRO A 4 -14.52 -50.20 -37.51
C PRO A 4 -15.25 -49.56 -38.72
N SER A 5 -16.56 -49.38 -38.55
CA SER A 5 -17.54 -48.99 -39.59
C SER A 5 -17.41 -47.57 -40.15
N ALA A 6 -17.78 -47.41 -41.43
CA ALA A 6 -17.91 -46.11 -42.09
C ALA A 6 -19.16 -45.35 -41.65
N VAL A 7 -19.04 -44.02 -41.53
CA VAL A 7 -20.17 -43.07 -41.55
C VAL A 7 -19.88 -41.98 -42.60
N THR A 8 -20.91 -41.57 -43.32
CA THR A 8 -20.85 -40.85 -44.59
C THR A 8 -20.42 -39.38 -44.45
N ARG A 9 -19.60 -38.89 -45.39
CA ARG A 9 -19.25 -37.46 -45.51
C ARG A 9 -20.44 -36.65 -46.03
N THR A 10 -20.86 -35.64 -45.29
CA THR A 10 -21.70 -34.54 -45.81
C THR A 10 -20.85 -33.50 -46.54
N ALA A 11 -21.39 -32.92 -47.61
CA ALA A 11 -20.72 -31.92 -48.43
C ALA A 11 -20.63 -30.54 -47.73
N PRO A 12 -19.63 -29.70 -48.05
CA PRO A 12 -19.50 -28.38 -47.46
C PRO A 12 -20.60 -27.42 -47.93
N ILE A 13 -21.15 -26.65 -46.98
CA ILE A 13 -22.17 -25.61 -47.25
C ILE A 13 -21.50 -24.40 -47.90
N ALA A 14 -22.08 -23.90 -48.98
CA ALA A 14 -21.58 -22.71 -49.69
C ALA A 14 -21.83 -21.42 -48.87
N ILE A 15 -20.79 -20.60 -48.71
CA ILE A 15 -20.87 -19.29 -48.04
C ILE A 15 -21.34 -18.23 -49.06
N ALA A 16 -22.43 -17.54 -48.74
CA ALA A 16 -22.96 -16.45 -49.58
C ALA A 16 -22.07 -15.18 -49.51
N PRO A 17 -21.95 -14.40 -50.61
CA PRO A 17 -21.11 -13.21 -50.64
C PRO A 17 -21.67 -12.04 -49.81
N LYS A 18 -20.79 -11.28 -49.16
CA LYS A 18 -21.14 -10.08 -48.37
C LYS A 18 -21.66 -8.94 -49.27
N PRO A 19 -22.75 -8.23 -48.88
CA PRO A 19 -23.14 -6.97 -49.50
C PRO A 19 -22.22 -5.81 -49.07
N PRO A 20 -22.15 -4.71 -49.85
CA PRO A 20 -21.23 -3.61 -49.62
C PRO A 20 -21.61 -2.71 -48.41
N ARG A 21 -20.59 -2.14 -47.76
CA ARG A 21 -20.74 -1.21 -46.63
C ARG A 21 -21.47 0.08 -47.06
N ARG A 22 -22.56 0.41 -46.38
CA ARG A 22 -23.02 1.80 -46.26
C ARG A 22 -22.26 2.49 -45.12
N GLN A 23 -21.75 3.69 -45.38
CA GLN A 23 -21.36 4.61 -44.32
C GLN A 23 -22.62 5.14 -43.63
N ASN A 24 -22.63 5.17 -42.30
CA ASN A 24 -23.25 6.28 -41.57
C ASN A 24 -22.72 6.34 -40.12
N SER A 25 -22.57 7.56 -39.66
CA SER A 25 -22.00 7.98 -38.38
C SER A 25 -22.94 7.75 -37.19
N TYR A 26 -22.52 6.97 -36.20
CA TYR A 26 -23.09 6.95 -34.84
C TYR A 26 -22.05 6.49 -33.81
N LEU A 27 -21.09 7.37 -33.48
CA LEU A 27 -20.23 7.29 -32.28
C LEU A 27 -19.71 8.70 -31.91
N GLN A 28 -20.63 9.61 -31.54
CA GLN A 28 -20.28 10.94 -31.02
C GLN A 28 -21.31 11.47 -30.00
N GLU A 29 -21.86 10.60 -29.15
CA GLU A 29 -22.71 10.99 -28.00
C GLU A 29 -22.35 10.17 -26.76
N ALA A 30 -21.21 10.51 -26.13
CA ALA A 30 -20.82 9.96 -24.83
C ALA A 30 -19.84 10.84 -24.00
N PHE A 31 -19.56 12.08 -24.42
CA PHE A 31 -18.63 12.98 -23.71
C PHE A 31 -19.06 14.46 -23.81
N THR A 32 -20.25 14.77 -23.31
CA THR A 32 -20.76 16.16 -23.19
C THR A 32 -21.61 16.30 -21.92
N ASN A 33 -20.97 16.37 -20.75
CA ASN A 33 -21.58 16.89 -19.51
C ASN A 33 -20.53 17.04 -18.37
N LEU A 34 -19.55 17.95 -18.49
CA LEU A 34 -18.93 18.58 -17.32
C LEU A 34 -18.13 19.90 -17.57
N GLU A 35 -18.55 20.77 -18.49
CA GLU A 35 -18.00 22.14 -18.55
C GLU A 35 -19.08 23.20 -18.61
N LEU A 36 -19.38 23.79 -17.45
CA LEU A 36 -20.09 25.05 -17.28
C LEU A 36 -19.31 25.87 -16.25
N PHE A 37 -18.45 26.77 -16.73
CA PHE A 37 -18.15 28.11 -16.16
C PHE A 37 -16.86 28.72 -16.78
N ARG A 38 -16.94 29.19 -18.03
CA ARG A 38 -16.16 30.34 -18.50
C ARG A 38 -16.85 31.00 -19.70
N GLY A 39 -17.24 32.27 -19.54
CA GLY A 39 -17.85 33.09 -20.59
C GLY A 39 -16.94 34.25 -21.02
N GLY A 40 -17.15 34.75 -22.26
CA GLY A 40 -16.48 35.92 -22.86
C GLY A 40 -15.26 35.55 -23.72
N SER A 41 -15.36 35.38 -25.05
CA SER A 41 -15.49 36.42 -26.12
C SER A 41 -14.31 37.41 -26.18
N MET A 42 -13.70 37.80 -27.31
CA MET A 42 -13.88 37.60 -28.77
C MET A 42 -12.55 38.09 -29.48
N PRO A 43 -12.40 38.23 -30.82
CA PRO A 43 -12.26 37.16 -31.81
C PRO A 43 -11.08 37.31 -32.81
N GLY A 44 -10.77 36.22 -33.52
CA GLY A 44 -10.58 36.23 -34.99
C GLY A 44 -9.25 36.67 -35.62
N ARG A 45 -8.56 35.71 -36.26
CA ARG A 45 -8.05 35.91 -37.63
C ARG A 45 -7.84 34.57 -38.36
N GLU A 46 -8.41 34.47 -39.55
CA GLU A 46 -8.17 33.37 -40.51
C GLU A 46 -6.79 33.53 -41.17
N ILE A 47 -6.22 32.43 -41.71
CA ILE A 47 -5.64 32.35 -43.07
C ILE A 47 -5.10 30.92 -43.37
N ALA A 48 -5.53 30.42 -44.54
CA ALA A 48 -4.92 29.45 -45.48
C ALA A 48 -4.40 28.06 -45.07
N GLU A 49 -4.83 27.09 -45.87
CA GLU A 49 -4.25 25.75 -46.05
C GLU A 49 -2.92 25.81 -46.82
N SER A 50 -1.95 24.93 -46.53
CA SER A 50 -1.07 24.36 -47.57
C SER A 50 -0.39 23.05 -47.16
N VAL A 51 -0.67 22.00 -47.93
CA VAL A 51 0.24 20.93 -48.43
C VAL A 51 1.36 20.42 -47.51
N GLY A 52 1.34 19.11 -47.20
CA GLY A 52 2.33 18.44 -46.35
C GLY A 52 3.71 18.22 -46.99
N SER A 53 4.67 17.83 -46.15
CA SER A 53 6.03 17.47 -46.57
C SER A 53 6.43 16.11 -45.96
N TYR A 54 6.97 15.23 -46.80
CA TYR A 54 7.50 13.93 -46.40
C TYR A 54 8.90 14.11 -45.81
N THR A 55 9.15 13.66 -44.58
CA THR A 55 10.49 13.73 -43.97
C THR A 55 11.35 12.53 -44.38
N THR A 56 12.42 12.82 -45.11
CA THR A 56 13.41 11.87 -45.62
C THR A 56 14.23 11.17 -44.52
N ARG A 57 14.61 9.92 -44.78
CA ARG A 57 15.50 9.07 -43.96
C ARG A 57 16.84 9.77 -43.67
N SER A 58 17.27 9.83 -42.41
CA SER A 58 18.57 10.40 -42.03
C SER A 58 19.72 9.42 -42.27
N LEU A 59 20.57 9.70 -43.25
CA LEU A 59 21.85 9.02 -43.47
C LEU A 59 22.99 9.69 -42.67
N SER A 60 24.03 8.93 -42.34
CA SER A 60 25.22 9.47 -41.65
C SER A 60 25.97 10.47 -42.54
N PRO A 61 26.44 11.61 -42.02
CA PRO A 61 27.27 12.53 -42.78
C PRO A 61 28.62 11.90 -43.15
N CYS A 62 29.19 12.30 -44.29
CA CYS A 62 30.51 11.87 -44.72
C CYS A 62 31.63 12.52 -43.89
N GLU A 63 32.82 11.91 -43.90
CA GLU A 63 33.93 12.33 -43.04
C GLU A 63 34.40 13.78 -43.32
N SER A 64 34.40 14.21 -44.59
CA SER A 64 34.75 15.59 -44.99
C SER A 64 33.74 16.62 -44.46
N CYS A 65 32.43 16.32 -44.47
CA CYS A 65 31.41 17.18 -43.84
C CYS A 65 31.54 17.19 -42.32
N GLN A 66 31.85 16.05 -41.70
CA GLN A 66 32.02 15.96 -40.26
C GLN A 66 33.24 16.76 -39.77
N ARG A 67 34.37 16.70 -40.50
CA ARG A 67 35.59 17.48 -40.21
C ARG A 67 35.39 18.99 -40.43
N SER A 68 34.65 19.39 -41.46
CA SER A 68 34.34 20.80 -41.74
C SER A 68 33.16 21.37 -40.92
N ARG A 69 32.44 20.54 -40.17
CA ARG A 69 31.19 20.87 -39.44
C ARG A 69 30.08 21.47 -40.32
N VAL A 70 30.02 21.05 -41.59
CA VAL A 70 28.96 21.45 -42.54
C VAL A 70 27.91 20.34 -42.65
N LYS A 71 26.64 20.71 -42.85
CA LYS A 71 25.54 19.75 -43.02
C LYS A 71 25.72 18.98 -44.34
N CYS A 72 25.96 17.67 -44.24
CA CYS A 72 26.03 16.78 -45.40
C CYS A 72 24.64 16.64 -46.04
N ILE A 73 24.51 17.08 -47.29
CA ILE A 73 23.30 16.90 -48.12
C ILE A 73 23.76 16.13 -49.36
N VAL A 74 23.08 15.02 -49.64
CA VAL A 74 23.34 14.14 -50.79
C VAL A 74 22.24 14.39 -51.81
N SER A 75 22.59 14.53 -53.08
CA SER A 75 21.61 14.62 -54.18
C SER A 75 21.09 13.22 -54.50
N GLU A 76 19.83 13.07 -54.91
CA GLU A 76 19.26 11.73 -55.17
C GLU A 76 19.88 11.02 -56.39
N ASP A 77 20.61 11.75 -57.24
CA ASP A 77 21.16 11.28 -58.52
C ASP A 77 22.71 11.18 -58.61
N GLU A 78 23.48 11.47 -57.54
CA GLU A 78 24.96 11.37 -57.58
C GLU A 78 25.60 10.80 -56.30
N ASP A 79 26.67 10.01 -56.44
CA ASP A 79 27.45 9.38 -55.35
C ASP A 79 28.26 10.36 -54.47
N SER A 80 28.00 11.68 -54.54
CA SER A 80 28.78 12.70 -53.84
C SER A 80 27.91 13.71 -53.06
N CYS A 81 28.47 14.27 -51.98
CA CYS A 81 27.76 15.26 -51.17
C CYS A 81 27.88 16.67 -51.78
N ILE A 82 26.81 17.48 -51.75
CA ILE A 82 26.80 18.82 -52.33
C ILE A 82 27.95 19.71 -51.77
N PRO A 83 28.22 19.75 -50.44
CA PRO A 83 29.40 20.45 -49.92
C PRO A 83 30.74 19.94 -50.48
N CYS A 84 30.87 18.62 -50.66
CA CYS A 84 32.08 17.94 -51.12
C CYS A 84 32.38 18.25 -52.60
N GLN A 85 31.31 18.27 -53.41
CA GLN A 85 31.34 18.66 -54.82
C GLN A 85 31.74 20.14 -54.96
N ALA A 86 31.14 21.02 -54.16
CA ALA A 86 31.49 22.44 -54.12
C ALA A 86 32.93 22.72 -53.64
N SER A 87 33.47 21.89 -52.74
CA SER A 87 34.86 21.98 -52.25
C SER A 87 35.87 21.15 -53.04
N GLY A 88 35.48 20.50 -54.14
CA GLY A 88 36.35 19.66 -54.97
C GLY A 88 37.04 18.54 -54.19
N SER A 89 36.38 18.00 -53.16
CA SER A 89 36.96 17.07 -52.19
C SER A 89 36.37 15.67 -52.32
N ASP A 90 37.22 14.63 -52.26
CA ASP A 90 36.76 13.24 -52.34
C ASP A 90 35.72 12.92 -51.23
N CYS A 91 34.60 12.32 -51.65
CA CYS A 91 33.46 12.07 -50.79
C CYS A 91 33.34 10.58 -50.43
N SER A 92 33.72 10.21 -49.21
CA SER A 92 33.71 8.83 -48.70
C SER A 92 32.32 8.36 -48.25
N LEU A 93 31.31 8.42 -49.13
CA LEU A 93 29.92 8.05 -48.81
C LEU A 93 29.62 6.53 -48.79
N LEU A 94 30.57 5.68 -49.17
CA LEU A 94 30.39 4.22 -49.20
C LEU A 94 31.50 3.48 -48.44
N ASN A 95 31.18 2.93 -47.27
CA ASN A 95 31.28 1.47 -47.00
C ASN A 95 30.92 1.08 -45.55
N SER A 96 30.24 -0.06 -45.41
CA SER A 96 30.03 -0.78 -44.15
C SER A 96 31.37 -1.27 -43.55
N PRO A 97 31.55 -1.28 -42.21
CA PRO A 97 32.77 -1.79 -41.59
C PRO A 97 32.95 -3.30 -41.83
N GLN A 98 34.01 -3.66 -42.56
CA GLN A 98 34.43 -5.05 -42.80
C GLN A 98 34.91 -5.75 -41.51
N PRO A 99 34.55 -7.02 -41.27
CA PRO A 99 35.01 -7.77 -40.10
C PRO A 99 36.47 -8.21 -40.24
N ARG A 100 37.30 -7.90 -39.23
CA ARG A 100 38.72 -8.32 -39.19
C ARG A 100 38.86 -9.85 -39.12
N LYS A 101 39.50 -10.46 -40.12
CA LYS A 101 39.93 -11.87 -40.10
C LYS A 101 41.24 -12.07 -39.33
N ARG A 102 41.39 -13.29 -38.80
CA ARG A 102 42.51 -13.79 -37.97
C ARG A 102 43.88 -13.68 -38.66
N LYS A 103 44.95 -13.56 -37.85
CA LYS A 103 46.28 -14.10 -38.18
C LYS A 103 46.42 -15.50 -37.60
N LEU A 104 46.96 -16.41 -38.40
CA LEU A 104 47.47 -17.73 -38.02
C LEU A 104 48.98 -17.73 -38.29
N ASN A 105 49.74 -18.42 -37.46
CA ASN A 105 51.06 -18.99 -37.78
C ASN A 105 51.27 -20.18 -36.82
N GLY A 106 51.67 -21.33 -37.35
CA GLY A 106 52.23 -22.45 -36.57
C GLY A 106 53.70 -22.18 -36.18
N ASP A 107 54.47 -23.14 -35.65
CA ASP A 107 54.28 -24.60 -35.61
C ASP A 107 55.29 -25.24 -34.61
N PHE A 108 55.03 -26.49 -34.15
CA PHE A 108 55.96 -27.60 -33.73
C PHE A 108 57.29 -27.32 -32.94
N ASP A 109 57.82 -28.18 -32.04
CA ASP A 109 57.36 -29.37 -31.30
C ASP A 109 58.35 -29.74 -30.13
N ASP A 110 57.90 -30.61 -29.23
CA ASP A 110 58.60 -31.63 -28.40
C ASP A 110 59.76 -31.39 -27.36
N SER A 111 59.64 -32.18 -26.28
CA SER A 111 60.56 -32.80 -25.29
C SER A 111 61.75 -32.08 -24.59
N GLY A 112 61.92 -32.38 -23.28
CA GLY A 112 63.21 -32.07 -22.62
C GLY A 112 63.47 -32.25 -21.10
N LYS A 113 62.88 -33.22 -20.38
CA LYS A 113 63.35 -33.84 -19.09
C LYS A 113 64.41 -33.10 -18.21
N ARG A 114 64.20 -33.01 -16.88
CA ARG A 114 65.01 -33.75 -15.86
C ARG A 114 64.63 -33.55 -14.36
N SER A 115 64.59 -34.69 -13.67
CA SER A 115 65.10 -34.95 -12.29
C SER A 115 64.39 -34.43 -11.03
N SER A 116 63.63 -35.34 -10.41
CA SER A 116 63.61 -35.62 -8.94
C SER A 116 64.92 -36.37 -8.53
N PRO A 117 65.16 -36.91 -7.29
CA PRO A 117 64.24 -37.19 -6.14
C PRO A 117 64.83 -37.08 -4.69
N ALA A 118 64.07 -37.59 -3.70
CA ALA A 118 64.48 -38.12 -2.36
C ALA A 118 64.91 -37.10 -1.27
N ARG A 119 64.70 -37.26 0.06
CA ARG A 119 64.19 -38.29 1.04
C ARG A 119 63.79 -37.52 2.35
N ALA A 120 63.07 -38.00 3.38
CA ALA A 120 62.12 -39.12 3.59
C ALA A 120 61.49 -39.05 5.03
N ASP A 121 60.58 -40.00 5.33
CA ASP A 121 60.25 -40.61 6.64
C ASP A 121 59.53 -39.90 7.82
N ILE A 122 58.23 -40.23 7.93
CA ILE A 122 57.59 -41.04 9.01
C ILE A 122 57.31 -40.44 10.44
N ARG A 123 56.00 -40.46 10.77
CA ARG A 123 55.32 -40.50 12.10
C ARG A 123 55.44 -39.31 13.08
N ARG A 124 54.29 -38.65 13.32
CA ARG A 124 53.51 -38.84 14.57
C ARG A 124 52.06 -38.36 14.47
N ARG A 125 51.16 -39.08 15.15
CA ARG A 125 49.70 -38.85 15.24
C ARG A 125 49.39 -37.94 16.44
N ARG A 126 48.71 -36.81 16.23
CA ARG A 126 47.96 -36.09 17.29
C ARG A 126 46.85 -35.24 16.67
N GLN A 127 45.68 -35.25 17.31
CA GLN A 127 44.56 -34.36 16.99
C GLN A 127 44.89 -32.93 17.44
N HIS A 128 44.60 -31.94 16.59
CA HIS A 128 43.95 -30.69 16.98
C HIS A 128 43.41 -29.98 15.75
N GLN A 129 42.38 -29.14 15.95
CA GLN A 129 41.82 -28.25 14.94
C GLN A 129 42.85 -27.20 14.50
N PRO A 130 42.70 -26.66 13.29
CA PRO A 130 42.99 -25.26 13.06
C PRO A 130 41.77 -24.51 12.53
N SER A 131 41.47 -23.40 13.21
CA SER A 131 40.78 -22.25 12.63
C SER A 131 41.46 -21.81 11.32
N LEU A 132 40.68 -21.52 10.29
CA LEU A 132 41.13 -20.74 9.14
C LEU A 132 40.17 -19.59 8.88
N SER A 133 40.64 -18.39 9.21
CA SER A 133 40.13 -17.16 8.61
C SER A 133 40.57 -17.13 7.16
N SER A 134 39.62 -16.96 6.24
CA SER A 134 39.89 -16.60 4.84
C SER A 134 38.97 -15.46 4.43
N THR A 135 39.37 -14.24 4.79
CA THR A 135 38.70 -12.99 4.42
C THR A 135 38.98 -12.64 2.96
N THR A 136 38.30 -13.31 2.02
CA THR A 136 38.41 -13.03 0.57
C THR A 136 37.08 -13.07 -0.19
N GLY A 137 35.94 -13.19 0.52
CA GLY A 137 34.60 -13.14 -0.10
C GLY A 137 33.88 -11.79 0.00
N SER A 138 34.38 -10.85 0.83
CA SER A 138 33.60 -9.67 1.26
C SER A 138 33.94 -8.37 0.52
N SER A 139 35.10 -8.25 -0.13
CA SER A 139 35.48 -7.03 -0.87
C SER A 139 34.64 -6.83 -2.13
N SER A 140 34.44 -7.89 -2.92
CA SER A 140 33.64 -7.82 -4.16
C SER A 140 32.19 -7.37 -3.95
N PHE A 141 31.58 -7.66 -2.80
CA PHE A 141 30.20 -7.24 -2.50
C PHE A 141 30.14 -5.80 -1.97
N LEU A 142 31.23 -5.29 -1.40
CA LEU A 142 31.35 -3.91 -0.93
C LEU A 142 31.79 -2.96 -2.06
N GLU A 143 32.61 -3.40 -3.01
CA GLU A 143 33.01 -2.60 -4.18
C GLU A 143 31.85 -2.39 -5.19
N ASP A 144 30.91 -3.34 -5.27
CA ASP A 144 29.64 -3.14 -6.01
C ASP A 144 28.67 -2.18 -5.29
N MET A 145 28.78 -2.01 -3.96
CA MET A 145 27.99 -1.03 -3.19
C MET A 145 28.67 0.34 -3.06
N ALA A 146 30.00 0.42 -3.13
CA ALA A 146 30.75 1.68 -3.12
C ALA A 146 30.60 2.51 -4.41
N ASN A 147 29.90 1.99 -5.43
CA ASN A 147 29.69 2.60 -6.74
C ASN A 147 28.24 3.13 -6.97
N VAL A 148 27.47 3.37 -5.91
CA VAL A 148 26.03 3.75 -5.97
C VAL A 148 25.72 4.96 -6.89
N GLY A 149 26.64 5.91 -7.04
CA GLY A 149 26.48 7.11 -7.90
C GLY A 149 26.88 6.95 -9.39
N GLY A 150 27.18 5.74 -9.87
CA GLY A 150 27.68 5.53 -11.24
C GLY A 150 26.59 5.61 -12.34
N PRO A 151 26.81 6.31 -13.49
CA PRO A 151 25.87 6.35 -14.62
C PRO A 151 25.71 4.99 -15.34
N THR A 152 26.38 3.94 -14.87
CA THR A 152 26.30 2.55 -15.32
C THR A 152 25.26 1.73 -14.56
N LEU A 153 24.96 2.04 -13.29
CA LEU A 153 23.97 1.29 -12.49
C LEU A 153 22.53 1.66 -12.87
N LEU A 154 22.24 2.95 -13.07
CA LEU A 154 20.91 3.40 -13.56
C LEU A 154 20.52 2.73 -14.89
N LYS A 155 21.49 2.43 -15.77
CA LYS A 155 21.27 1.75 -17.05
C LYS A 155 20.83 0.28 -16.92
N ARG A 156 21.09 -0.38 -15.78
CA ARG A 156 20.60 -1.76 -15.52
C ARG A 156 19.28 -1.78 -14.76
N THR A 157 18.77 -0.62 -14.33
CA THR A 157 17.43 -0.55 -13.73
C THR A 157 16.36 -0.80 -14.77
N LEU A 158 15.24 -1.36 -14.32
CA LEU A 158 14.06 -1.54 -15.16
C LEU A 158 13.09 -0.37 -14.99
N GLY A 159 12.96 0.17 -13.78
CA GLY A 159 11.98 1.20 -13.43
C GLY A 159 12.46 2.65 -13.35
N LEU A 160 13.73 2.93 -13.68
CA LEU A 160 14.39 4.24 -13.48
C LEU A 160 15.24 4.72 -14.68
N GLN A 161 15.00 4.16 -15.87
CA GLN A 161 15.54 4.71 -17.13
C GLN A 161 14.84 6.05 -17.45
N ASN A 162 15.58 7.02 -18.01
CA ASN A 162 15.07 8.38 -18.28
C ASN A 162 14.39 8.50 -19.66
N ASP A 163 14.80 7.67 -20.61
CA ASP A 163 14.40 7.68 -22.03
C ASP A 163 13.33 6.65 -22.37
N ARG A 164 13.13 5.65 -21.51
CA ARG A 164 12.24 4.50 -21.74
C ARG A 164 11.47 4.09 -20.49
N TYR A 165 10.32 3.47 -20.71
CA TYR A 165 9.49 2.82 -19.69
C TYR A 165 9.33 1.32 -20.00
N SER A 166 9.00 0.54 -18.97
CA SER A 166 8.91 -0.93 -19.05
C SER A 166 7.47 -1.42 -18.89
N GLN A 167 7.02 -2.31 -19.78
CA GLN A 167 5.75 -3.01 -19.67
C GLN A 167 5.98 -4.52 -19.57
N TYR A 168 5.40 -5.17 -18.55
CA TYR A 168 5.48 -6.61 -18.34
C TYR A 168 4.77 -7.39 -19.45
N ILE A 169 5.41 -8.45 -19.94
CA ILE A 169 4.84 -9.35 -20.93
C ILE A 169 4.23 -10.55 -20.21
N GLY A 170 2.90 -10.54 -20.06
CA GLY A 170 2.17 -11.67 -19.47
C GLY A 170 2.14 -12.90 -20.38
N PRO A 171 1.98 -14.12 -19.81
CA PRO A 171 2.05 -15.38 -20.56
C PRO A 171 0.89 -15.61 -21.55
N THR A 172 -0.17 -14.79 -21.49
CA THR A 172 -1.32 -14.84 -22.40
C THR A 172 -1.30 -13.73 -23.47
N THR A 173 -0.17 -13.04 -23.65
CA THR A 173 -0.01 -11.99 -24.67
C THR A 173 0.32 -12.58 -26.04
N ASP A 174 0.49 -11.72 -27.05
CA ASP A 174 0.97 -12.12 -28.38
C ASP A 174 2.45 -12.55 -28.42
N PHE A 175 3.17 -12.40 -27.30
CA PHE A 175 4.58 -12.78 -27.16
C PHE A 175 4.73 -14.14 -26.46
N GLU A 176 4.76 -15.21 -27.26
CA GLU A 176 5.03 -16.57 -26.79
C GLU A 176 6.45 -16.71 -26.18
N PRO A 177 6.61 -17.12 -24.90
CA PRO A 177 7.92 -17.26 -24.25
C PRO A 177 8.90 -18.16 -25.00
N SER A 178 8.39 -19.21 -25.64
CA SER A 178 9.19 -20.12 -26.48
C SER A 178 9.83 -19.40 -27.67
N LEU A 179 9.16 -18.39 -28.24
CA LEU A 179 9.67 -17.57 -29.36
C LEU A 179 10.58 -16.44 -28.86
N ILE A 180 10.30 -15.85 -27.70
CA ILE A 180 11.18 -14.87 -27.04
C ILE A 180 12.59 -15.46 -26.90
N ASN A 181 12.70 -16.70 -26.40
CA ASN A 181 13.97 -17.39 -26.19
C ASN A 181 14.78 -17.70 -27.48
N LEU A 182 14.19 -17.57 -28.67
CA LEU A 182 14.90 -17.67 -29.96
C LEU A 182 15.53 -16.34 -30.40
N SER A 183 15.22 -15.23 -29.72
CA SER A 183 15.71 -13.89 -30.07
C SER A 183 17.18 -13.71 -29.66
N PRO A 184 18.01 -13.01 -30.45
CA PRO A 184 19.40 -12.75 -30.10
C PRO A 184 19.47 -11.70 -28.99
N PHE A 185 19.74 -12.13 -27.76
CA PHE A 185 19.96 -11.24 -26.62
C PHE A 185 21.42 -10.78 -26.53
N ASN A 186 21.62 -9.51 -26.19
CA ASN A 186 22.93 -8.92 -25.93
C ASN A 186 23.41 -9.20 -24.47
N PRO A 187 24.63 -8.79 -24.07
CA PRO A 187 25.12 -8.98 -22.69
C PRO A 187 24.35 -8.24 -21.58
N GLN A 188 23.39 -7.39 -21.95
CA GLN A 188 22.46 -6.70 -21.05
C GLN A 188 21.09 -7.41 -21.00
N ASP A 189 20.99 -8.62 -21.56
CA ASP A 189 19.76 -9.37 -21.83
C ASP A 189 18.66 -8.54 -22.53
N GLU A 190 19.07 -7.67 -23.46
CA GLU A 190 18.18 -6.92 -24.35
C GLU A 190 18.19 -7.48 -25.77
N SER A 191 17.03 -7.47 -26.44
CA SER A 191 16.89 -7.82 -27.86
C SER A 191 15.93 -6.86 -28.57
N LEU A 192 16.28 -6.40 -29.77
CA LEU A 192 15.50 -5.41 -30.51
C LEU A 192 14.41 -6.08 -31.36
N LEU A 193 13.16 -5.66 -31.18
CA LEU A 193 12.02 -6.02 -32.04
C LEU A 193 11.42 -4.78 -32.72
N ALA A 194 10.60 -5.00 -33.73
CA ALA A 194 9.87 -3.94 -34.43
C ALA A 194 8.90 -3.14 -33.52
N ARG A 195 8.44 -3.73 -32.42
CA ARG A 195 7.49 -3.14 -31.46
C ARG A 195 8.17 -2.47 -30.25
N GLY A 196 9.49 -2.60 -30.08
CA GLY A 196 10.25 -2.11 -28.92
C GLY A 196 11.45 -3.01 -28.59
N THR A 197 12.12 -2.76 -27.46
CA THR A 197 13.25 -3.59 -27.01
C THR A 197 12.78 -4.58 -25.94
N LEU A 198 12.91 -5.87 -26.18
CA LEU A 198 12.72 -6.88 -25.12
C LEU A 198 13.86 -6.79 -24.11
N ARG A 199 13.55 -6.90 -22.82
CA ARG A 199 14.49 -7.01 -21.70
C ARG A 199 14.12 -8.23 -20.87
N LYS A 200 14.96 -9.28 -20.90
CA LYS A 200 14.74 -10.52 -20.15
C LYS A 200 15.35 -10.41 -18.75
N VAL A 201 14.52 -10.36 -17.70
CA VAL A 201 15.00 -10.11 -16.32
C VAL A 201 15.14 -11.39 -15.49
N SER A 202 14.34 -12.42 -15.74
CA SER A 202 14.57 -13.77 -15.21
C SER A 202 14.47 -14.79 -16.36
N ASP A 203 14.49 -16.09 -16.10
CA ASP A 203 14.25 -17.06 -17.17
C ASP A 203 12.79 -17.10 -17.65
N ASP A 204 11.86 -16.72 -16.76
CA ASP A 204 10.41 -16.70 -16.97
C ASP A 204 9.86 -15.28 -17.27
N ASP A 205 10.49 -14.23 -16.74
CA ASP A 205 10.00 -12.85 -16.80
C ASP A 205 10.71 -12.01 -17.87
N THR A 206 9.92 -11.46 -18.80
CA THR A 206 10.38 -10.55 -19.86
C THR A 206 9.54 -9.27 -19.88
N PHE A 207 10.19 -8.15 -20.19
CA PHE A 207 9.57 -6.84 -20.32
C PHE A 207 9.78 -6.29 -21.73
N LEU A 208 8.81 -5.50 -22.20
CA LEU A 208 8.95 -4.66 -23.38
C LEU A 208 9.34 -3.25 -22.92
N LEU A 209 10.47 -2.74 -23.43
CA LEU A 209 10.93 -1.37 -23.22
C LEU A 209 10.47 -0.50 -24.40
N LEU A 210 9.82 0.61 -24.08
CA LEU A 210 9.20 1.55 -25.02
C LEU A 210 9.73 2.97 -24.77
N PRO A 211 9.88 3.81 -25.82
CA PRO A 211 10.41 5.17 -25.68
C PRO A 211 9.39 6.10 -25.02
N ASP A 212 9.84 6.89 -24.04
CA ASP A 212 9.03 7.90 -23.34
C ASP A 212 8.52 8.99 -24.30
N SER A 213 9.30 9.32 -25.34
CA SER A 213 9.01 10.39 -26.32
C SER A 213 7.69 10.23 -27.08
N ASN A 214 7.14 9.03 -27.10
CA ASN A 214 5.91 8.71 -27.83
C ASN A 214 4.65 8.81 -26.95
N THR A 215 4.78 9.29 -25.71
CA THR A 215 3.69 9.32 -24.72
C THR A 215 3.19 10.75 -24.44
N PRO A 216 1.89 10.92 -24.10
CA PRO A 216 1.34 12.23 -23.73
C PRO A 216 2.09 12.90 -22.58
N GLY A 217 2.19 14.23 -22.62
CA GLY A 217 2.83 15.03 -21.58
C GLY A 217 4.34 14.83 -21.46
N HIS A 218 5.02 14.13 -22.39
CA HIS A 218 6.48 14.01 -22.35
C HIS A 218 7.19 15.35 -22.62
N GLU A 219 6.64 16.16 -23.52
CA GLU A 219 7.20 17.47 -23.90
C GLU A 219 7.19 18.49 -22.74
N HIS A 220 6.15 18.47 -21.90
CA HIS A 220 6.00 19.40 -20.78
C HIS A 220 6.75 18.99 -19.50
N ILE A 221 7.42 17.82 -19.44
CA ILE A 221 8.07 17.30 -18.21
C ILE A 221 8.96 18.35 -17.53
N LEU A 222 9.77 19.08 -18.30
CA LEU A 222 10.69 20.08 -17.74
C LEU A 222 9.94 21.33 -17.24
N GLU A 223 8.90 21.76 -17.96
CA GLU A 223 8.06 22.91 -17.61
C GLU A 223 7.27 22.62 -16.32
N ASP A 224 6.65 21.43 -16.24
CA ASP A 224 5.94 20.95 -15.05
C ASP A 224 6.84 20.95 -13.81
N ILE A 225 8.07 20.41 -13.92
CA ILE A 225 9.03 20.37 -12.81
C ILE A 225 9.43 21.78 -12.39
N GLU A 226 9.59 22.72 -13.33
CA GLU A 226 9.91 24.12 -13.01
C GLU A 226 8.75 24.87 -12.38
N GLU A 227 7.49 24.61 -12.78
CA GLU A 227 6.30 25.12 -12.06
C GLU A 227 6.22 24.54 -10.65
N ILE A 228 6.40 23.22 -10.48
CA ILE A 228 6.37 22.52 -9.18
C ILE A 228 7.42 23.07 -8.21
N GLU A 229 8.68 23.22 -8.66
CA GLU A 229 9.75 23.81 -7.86
C GLU A 229 9.46 25.31 -7.59
N GLY A 230 8.93 26.03 -8.59
CA GLY A 230 8.54 27.43 -8.48
C GLY A 230 7.48 27.70 -7.41
N LEU A 231 6.56 26.75 -7.18
CA LEU A 231 5.53 26.85 -6.13
C LEU A 231 6.09 26.79 -4.70
N VAL A 232 7.26 26.16 -4.49
CA VAL A 232 7.83 25.92 -3.13
C VAL A 232 9.14 26.67 -2.87
N ARG A 233 9.78 27.23 -3.89
CA ARG A 233 11.07 27.96 -3.78
C ARG A 233 10.97 29.12 -2.78
N PRO A 234 11.98 29.34 -1.91
CA PRO A 234 13.26 28.62 -1.76
C PRO A 234 13.22 27.37 -0.85
N HIS A 235 12.04 26.94 -0.40
CA HIS A 235 11.87 25.98 0.70
C HIS A 235 11.85 24.50 0.27
N GLY A 236 12.03 24.19 -1.02
CA GLY A 236 11.97 22.83 -1.59
C GLY A 236 12.84 21.82 -0.83
N ARG A 237 14.09 22.16 -0.49
CA ARG A 237 14.97 21.29 0.29
C ARG A 237 14.41 20.95 1.68
N LYS A 238 13.94 21.95 2.44
CA LYS A 238 13.37 21.73 3.78
C LYS A 238 12.14 20.81 3.74
N LEU A 239 11.34 20.86 2.67
CA LEU A 239 10.25 19.90 2.45
C LEU A 239 10.76 18.47 2.21
N VAL A 240 11.85 18.27 1.45
CA VAL A 240 12.49 16.95 1.29
C VAL A 240 12.98 16.43 2.64
N ASP A 241 13.66 17.26 3.43
CA ASP A 241 14.19 16.89 4.74
C ASP A 241 13.05 16.54 5.73
N LEU A 242 11.95 17.31 5.74
CA LEU A 242 10.74 17.02 6.51
C LEU A 242 10.10 15.67 6.11
N TYR A 243 10.01 15.38 4.82
CA TYR A 243 9.49 14.10 4.33
C TYR A 243 10.33 12.91 4.85
N PHE A 244 11.66 12.99 4.72
CA PHE A 244 12.55 11.92 5.17
C PHE A 244 12.62 11.78 6.69
N ARG A 245 12.42 12.86 7.44
CA ARG A 245 12.36 12.85 8.90
C ARG A 245 11.06 12.27 9.46
N ILE A 246 9.91 12.58 8.86
CA ILE A 246 8.59 12.35 9.49
C ILE A 246 7.80 11.20 8.83
N VAL A 247 7.87 11.08 7.51
CA VAL A 247 7.00 10.17 6.74
C VAL A 247 7.75 8.90 6.35
N HIS A 248 8.93 9.06 5.77
CA HIS A 248 9.73 7.95 5.25
C HIS A 248 9.99 6.80 6.25
N PRO A 249 10.26 7.04 7.56
CA PRO A 249 10.50 5.93 8.49
C PRO A 249 9.31 4.98 8.58
N ALA A 250 8.08 5.52 8.65
CA ALA A 250 6.85 4.73 8.75
C ALA A 250 6.31 4.25 7.39
N PHE A 251 6.64 4.94 6.30
CA PHE A 251 6.20 4.61 4.95
C PHE A 251 7.40 4.65 3.96
N PRO A 252 8.32 3.67 4.03
CA PRO A 252 9.61 3.69 3.33
C PRO A 252 9.49 3.30 1.84
N ILE A 253 8.56 3.91 1.10
CA ILE A 253 8.30 3.63 -0.32
C ILE A 253 9.24 4.35 -1.30
N ILE A 254 10.16 5.18 -0.80
CA ILE A 254 11.21 5.85 -1.58
C ILE A 254 12.57 5.27 -1.15
N GLN A 255 13.57 5.35 -2.02
CA GLN A 255 14.97 5.04 -1.70
C GLN A 255 15.66 6.37 -1.32
N LYS A 256 15.95 6.59 -0.03
CA LYS A 256 16.50 7.82 0.56
C LYS A 256 17.82 8.24 -0.08
N THR A 257 18.80 7.34 -0.17
CA THR A 257 20.14 7.66 -0.70
C THR A 257 20.05 8.15 -2.16
N VAL A 258 19.45 7.33 -3.03
CA VAL A 258 19.24 7.60 -4.46
C VAL A 258 18.39 8.86 -4.69
N PHE A 259 17.39 9.12 -3.84
CA PHE A 259 16.59 10.35 -3.94
C PHE A 259 17.41 11.57 -3.56
N LEU A 260 18.13 11.55 -2.43
CA LEU A 260 18.89 12.71 -1.97
C LEU A 260 20.05 13.03 -2.93
N GLU A 261 20.84 12.05 -3.36
CA GLU A 261 21.92 12.25 -4.35
C GLU A 261 21.38 12.90 -5.64
N LYS A 262 20.24 12.41 -6.13
CA LYS A 262 19.59 12.94 -7.32
C LYS A 262 19.07 14.37 -7.12
N TYR A 263 18.56 14.69 -5.93
CA TYR A 263 18.09 16.03 -5.59
C TYR A 263 19.24 17.05 -5.49
N GLU A 264 20.37 16.66 -4.89
CA GLU A 264 21.59 17.48 -4.85
C GLU A 264 22.17 17.72 -6.26
N ARG A 265 22.07 16.73 -7.17
CA ARG A 265 22.52 16.89 -8.55
C ARG A 265 21.62 17.84 -9.34
N SER A 266 20.31 17.59 -9.38
CA SER A 266 19.30 18.48 -9.98
C SER A 266 17.88 17.97 -9.75
N TYR A 267 17.01 18.83 -9.22
CA TYR A 267 15.57 18.57 -9.14
C TYR A 267 14.91 18.31 -10.52
N ARG A 268 15.51 18.77 -11.63
CA ARG A 268 15.01 18.56 -13.00
C ARG A 268 15.05 17.10 -13.48
N GLU A 269 15.72 16.22 -12.76
CA GLU A 269 15.80 14.80 -13.16
C GLU A 269 14.64 13.95 -12.62
N PHE A 270 13.81 14.48 -11.73
CA PHE A 270 12.70 13.74 -11.12
C PHE A 270 11.52 13.58 -12.07
N SER A 271 10.67 12.59 -11.79
CA SER A 271 9.32 12.59 -12.35
C SER A 271 8.52 13.72 -11.67
N PRO A 272 7.88 14.65 -12.39
CA PRO A 272 7.22 15.80 -11.78
C PRO A 272 6.19 15.38 -10.72
N CYS A 273 5.39 14.35 -11.02
CA CYS A 273 4.42 13.79 -10.08
C CYS A 273 5.02 13.30 -8.75
N LEU A 274 6.26 12.78 -8.75
CA LEU A 274 6.93 12.28 -7.54
C LEU A 274 7.46 13.43 -6.69
N LEU A 275 8.13 14.40 -7.32
CA LEU A 275 8.68 15.56 -6.61
C LEU A 275 7.55 16.37 -5.96
N ALA A 276 6.49 16.64 -6.73
CA ALA A 276 5.32 17.34 -6.21
C ALA A 276 4.61 16.53 -5.12
N ALA A 277 4.48 15.21 -5.24
CA ALA A 277 3.88 14.37 -4.19
C ALA A 277 4.67 14.42 -2.87
N VAL A 278 6.02 14.43 -2.93
CA VAL A 278 6.88 14.63 -1.75
C VAL A 278 6.61 16.00 -1.12
N TYR A 279 6.57 17.07 -1.92
CA TYR A 279 6.28 18.43 -1.42
C TYR A 279 4.88 18.58 -0.82
N LEU A 280 3.84 18.12 -1.51
CA LEU A 280 2.45 18.19 -1.03
C LEU A 280 2.25 17.40 0.25
N PHE A 281 3.01 16.30 0.43
CA PHE A 281 2.89 15.53 1.65
C PHE A 281 3.69 16.15 2.79
N ALA A 282 4.91 16.62 2.55
CA ALA A 282 5.75 17.30 3.54
C ALA A 282 5.15 18.60 4.09
N ILE A 283 4.40 19.36 3.29
CA ILE A 283 3.80 20.66 3.67
C ILE A 283 2.82 20.57 4.85
N ASN A 284 2.33 19.36 5.17
CA ASN A 284 1.51 19.13 6.36
C ASN A 284 2.28 19.36 7.67
N TRP A 285 3.62 19.23 7.62
CA TRP A 285 4.53 19.45 8.74
C TRP A 285 5.37 20.73 8.58
N TRP A 286 4.88 21.70 7.81
CA TRP A 286 5.53 23.01 7.60
C TRP A 286 5.94 23.69 8.92
N GLU A 287 5.08 23.64 9.94
CA GLU A 287 5.31 24.23 11.27
C GLU A 287 6.32 23.45 12.15
N HIS A 288 6.87 22.32 11.67
CA HIS A 288 7.91 21.55 12.37
C HIS A 288 9.35 21.93 11.98
N ASP A 289 9.53 22.93 11.12
CA ASP A 289 10.83 23.60 10.87
C ASP A 289 10.73 25.05 11.37
N GLU A 290 11.72 25.50 12.14
CA GLU A 290 11.67 26.79 12.85
C GLU A 290 11.60 27.99 11.90
N GLU A 291 12.25 27.91 10.73
CA GLU A 291 12.22 28.97 9.72
C GLU A 291 10.92 28.93 8.91
N LEU A 292 10.48 27.73 8.49
CA LEU A 292 9.22 27.58 7.76
C LEU A 292 8.03 28.05 8.59
N ALA A 293 8.02 27.79 9.89
CA ALA A 293 6.97 28.26 10.80
C ALA A 293 6.79 29.79 10.82
N GLN A 294 7.79 30.58 10.40
CA GLN A 294 7.69 32.04 10.28
C GLN A 294 7.17 32.53 8.90
N VAL A 295 6.99 31.62 7.93
CA VAL A 295 6.69 31.94 6.53
C VAL A 295 5.30 31.36 6.17
N PRO A 296 4.45 32.10 5.42
CA PRO A 296 3.17 31.56 4.96
C PRO A 296 3.35 30.31 4.10
N ARG A 297 2.46 29.33 4.29
CA ARG A 297 2.50 28.08 3.52
C ARG A 297 2.29 28.34 2.01
N PRO A 298 3.03 27.65 1.12
CA PRO A 298 2.79 27.64 -0.32
C PRO A 298 1.34 27.33 -0.74
N ASN A 299 1.00 27.63 -2.00
CA ASN A 299 -0.33 27.38 -2.56
C ASN A 299 -0.58 25.86 -2.75
N ILE A 300 -1.14 25.24 -1.72
CA ILE A 300 -1.49 23.81 -1.68
C ILE A 300 -2.39 23.42 -2.88
N PRO A 301 -3.55 24.09 -3.16
CA PRO A 301 -4.42 23.73 -4.29
C PRO A 301 -3.72 23.68 -5.66
N ASN A 302 -2.77 24.59 -5.93
CA ASN A 302 -2.00 24.55 -7.18
C ASN A 302 -1.09 23.33 -7.24
N LEU A 303 -0.41 22.99 -6.15
CA LEU A 303 0.44 21.80 -6.08
C LEU A 303 -0.39 20.51 -6.21
N GLU A 304 -1.59 20.48 -5.63
CA GLU A 304 -2.55 19.38 -5.84
C GLU A 304 -2.96 19.20 -7.30
N ARG A 305 -3.27 20.31 -8.00
CA ARG A 305 -3.57 20.29 -9.44
C ARG A 305 -2.40 19.71 -10.22
N MET A 306 -1.18 20.21 -9.99
CA MET A 306 0.02 19.74 -10.68
C MET A 306 0.26 18.24 -10.51
N ILE A 307 0.08 17.69 -9.30
CA ILE A 307 0.22 16.24 -9.08
C ILE A 307 -0.84 15.46 -9.85
N ARG A 308 -2.10 15.91 -9.84
CA ARG A 308 -3.18 15.20 -10.55
C ARG A 308 -2.97 15.17 -12.06
N THR A 309 -2.55 16.29 -12.65
CA THR A 309 -2.21 16.37 -14.09
C THR A 309 -0.99 15.50 -14.40
N THR A 310 0.15 15.75 -13.75
CA THR A 310 1.42 15.07 -14.06
C THR A 310 1.39 13.57 -13.72
N LEU A 311 0.57 13.13 -12.76
CA LEU A 311 0.34 11.71 -12.48
C LEU A 311 -0.52 11.05 -13.57
N ALA A 312 -1.52 11.73 -14.11
CA ALA A 312 -2.33 11.21 -15.22
C ALA A 312 -1.47 10.94 -16.46
N ASP A 313 -0.58 11.87 -16.81
CA ASP A 313 0.37 11.69 -17.92
C ASP A 313 1.40 10.59 -17.61
N ALA A 314 1.92 10.54 -16.38
CA ALA A 314 2.89 9.53 -15.96
C ALA A 314 2.35 8.08 -15.91
N ILE A 315 1.03 7.87 -16.07
CA ILE A 315 0.42 6.54 -16.19
C ILE A 315 0.55 5.98 -17.62
N TYR A 316 0.70 6.82 -18.65
CA TYR A 316 0.98 6.35 -20.02
C TYR A 316 2.44 5.90 -20.24
N ARG A 317 3.35 6.30 -19.34
CA ARG A 317 4.77 5.93 -19.31
C ARG A 317 5.18 5.47 -17.90
N PRO A 318 4.60 4.35 -17.41
CA PRO A 318 4.67 4.00 -16.00
C PRO A 318 6.09 3.66 -15.55
N LYS A 319 6.45 4.20 -14.38
CA LYS A 319 7.74 3.99 -13.70
C LYS A 319 7.49 3.78 -12.21
N LEU A 320 8.52 3.37 -11.46
CA LEU A 320 8.39 3.23 -9.99
C LEU A 320 7.99 4.55 -9.32
N SER A 321 8.41 5.69 -9.90
CA SER A 321 7.98 7.03 -9.50
C SER A 321 6.49 7.29 -9.66
N THR A 322 5.82 6.70 -10.66
CA THR A 322 4.37 6.79 -10.85
C THR A 322 3.64 6.13 -9.67
N ILE A 323 4.06 4.93 -9.28
CA ILE A 323 3.48 4.20 -8.13
C ILE A 323 3.77 4.92 -6.81
N GLN A 324 5.01 5.42 -6.62
CA GLN A 324 5.37 6.22 -5.45
C GLN A 324 4.49 7.47 -5.30
N ALA A 325 4.35 8.26 -6.36
CA ALA A 325 3.51 9.45 -6.38
C ALA A 325 2.04 9.13 -6.10
N GLY A 326 1.51 8.10 -6.74
CA GLY A 326 0.14 7.64 -6.54
C GLY A 326 -0.14 7.15 -5.12
N LEU A 327 0.78 6.38 -4.52
CA LEU A 327 0.65 5.92 -3.13
C LEU A 327 0.73 7.07 -2.12
N LEU A 328 1.59 8.06 -2.33
CA LEU A 328 1.66 9.28 -1.51
C LEU A 328 0.38 10.12 -1.64
N LEU A 329 -0.11 10.34 -2.86
CA LEU A 329 -1.38 11.03 -3.10
C LEU A 329 -2.55 10.29 -2.43
N SER A 330 -2.53 8.95 -2.46
CA SER A 330 -3.52 8.10 -1.80
C SER A 330 -3.48 8.17 -0.27
N GLN A 331 -2.39 8.67 0.35
CA GLN A 331 -2.32 8.90 1.80
C GLN A 331 -3.09 10.14 2.25
N ARG A 332 -3.55 10.99 1.33
CA ARG A 332 -4.28 12.20 1.66
C ARG A 332 -5.72 11.92 2.08
N PRO A 333 -6.24 12.62 3.10
CA PRO A 333 -7.61 12.44 3.55
C PRO A 333 -8.66 13.00 2.57
N GLU A 334 -8.27 13.80 1.57
CA GLU A 334 -9.17 14.37 0.56
C GLU A 334 -9.40 13.46 -0.67
N GLY A 335 -10.67 13.21 -1.01
CA GLY A 335 -11.11 12.49 -2.22
C GLY A 335 -11.46 11.00 -2.03
N ASP A 336 -12.26 10.43 -2.95
CA ASP A 336 -12.44 8.98 -3.09
C ASP A 336 -11.21 8.41 -3.83
N GLN A 337 -10.37 7.68 -3.10
CA GLN A 337 -9.12 7.10 -3.61
C GLN A 337 -9.33 5.69 -4.19
N TRP A 338 -10.56 5.17 -4.24
CA TRP A 338 -10.84 3.81 -4.70
C TRP A 338 -10.52 3.59 -6.18
N ALA A 339 -11.10 4.39 -7.07
CA ALA A 339 -10.83 4.27 -8.51
C ALA A 339 -9.35 4.58 -8.86
N PRO A 340 -8.70 5.61 -8.26
CA PRO A 340 -7.24 5.76 -8.36
C PRO A 340 -6.45 4.54 -7.87
N THR A 341 -6.88 3.87 -6.78
CA THR A 341 -6.24 2.63 -6.30
C THR A 341 -6.35 1.51 -7.34
N ALA A 342 -7.52 1.33 -7.97
CA ALA A 342 -7.70 0.38 -9.07
C ALA A 342 -6.73 0.64 -10.24
N GLN A 343 -6.58 1.91 -10.62
CA GLN A 343 -5.64 2.33 -11.68
C GLN A 343 -4.19 2.05 -11.28
N LEU A 344 -3.80 2.36 -10.03
CA LEU A 344 -2.47 2.05 -9.51
C LEU A 344 -2.18 0.55 -9.44
N VAL A 345 -3.20 -0.30 -9.16
CA VAL A 345 -3.06 -1.77 -9.23
C VAL A 345 -2.79 -2.23 -10.66
N ALA A 346 -3.50 -1.69 -11.67
CA ALA A 346 -3.22 -1.99 -13.07
C ALA A 346 -1.80 -1.53 -13.48
N THR A 347 -1.42 -0.29 -13.17
CA THR A 347 -0.08 0.24 -13.44
C THR A 347 1.02 -0.55 -12.72
N ALA A 348 0.77 -1.02 -11.50
CA ALA A 348 1.69 -1.89 -10.77
C ALA A 348 1.82 -3.28 -11.41
N GLN A 349 0.76 -3.80 -12.03
CA GLN A 349 0.81 -5.03 -12.81
C GLN A 349 1.64 -4.88 -14.09
N GLU A 350 1.50 -3.76 -14.82
CA GLU A 350 2.35 -3.42 -15.96
C GLU A 350 3.83 -3.29 -15.59
N LEU A 351 4.13 -2.80 -14.38
CA LEU A 351 5.50 -2.74 -13.85
C LEU A 351 5.99 -4.07 -13.27
N GLY A 352 5.17 -5.13 -13.27
CA GLY A 352 5.49 -6.43 -12.70
C GLY A 352 5.63 -6.47 -11.17
N LEU A 353 5.07 -5.50 -10.44
CA LEU A 353 5.18 -5.42 -8.97
C LEU A 353 4.43 -6.55 -8.23
N HIS A 354 3.58 -7.30 -8.92
CA HIS A 354 2.83 -8.43 -8.38
C HIS A 354 3.62 -9.76 -8.45
N LEU A 355 4.81 -9.75 -9.05
CA LEU A 355 5.66 -10.92 -9.32
C LEU A 355 6.79 -11.05 -8.29
N ASP A 356 7.42 -12.23 -8.24
CA ASP A 356 8.61 -12.44 -7.41
C ASP A 356 9.89 -11.93 -8.10
N CYS A 357 10.32 -10.73 -7.74
CA CYS A 357 11.56 -10.15 -8.28
C CYS A 357 12.86 -10.69 -7.66
N THR A 358 12.82 -11.71 -6.80
CA THR A 358 13.99 -12.23 -6.06
C THR A 358 15.13 -12.64 -7.00
N HIS A 359 14.83 -13.36 -8.08
CA HIS A 359 15.83 -13.86 -9.03
C HIS A 359 16.11 -12.94 -10.23
N TRP A 360 15.51 -11.74 -10.27
CA TRP A 360 15.65 -10.84 -11.42
C TRP A 360 17.08 -10.26 -11.56
N LYS A 361 17.52 -10.02 -12.80
CA LYS A 361 18.80 -9.41 -13.20
C LYS A 361 18.77 -7.87 -13.11
N ILE A 362 18.28 -7.35 -11.98
CA ILE A 362 18.20 -5.91 -11.64
C ILE A 362 18.96 -5.63 -10.32
N PRO A 363 19.33 -4.36 -10.04
CA PRO A 363 20.04 -4.01 -8.80
C PRO A 363 19.32 -4.46 -7.52
N PRO A 364 20.02 -4.93 -6.47
CA PRO A 364 19.39 -5.40 -5.23
C PRO A 364 18.49 -4.36 -4.55
N TRP A 365 18.88 -3.07 -4.58
CA TRP A 365 18.06 -2.00 -4.04
C TRP A 365 16.75 -1.81 -4.81
N GLU A 366 16.73 -2.05 -6.13
CA GLU A 366 15.50 -1.97 -6.93
C GLU A 366 14.55 -3.11 -6.57
N LYS A 367 15.08 -4.32 -6.28
CA LYS A 367 14.27 -5.45 -5.78
C LYS A 367 13.60 -5.11 -4.44
N GLY A 368 14.39 -4.60 -3.49
CA GLY A 368 13.86 -4.16 -2.18
C GLY A 368 12.78 -3.10 -2.36
N LEU A 369 13.05 -2.06 -3.15
CA LEU A 369 12.08 -1.01 -3.46
C LEU A 369 10.80 -1.55 -4.11
N ARG A 370 10.90 -2.47 -5.07
CA ARG A 370 9.75 -3.12 -5.73
C ARG A 370 8.88 -3.87 -4.73
N LYS A 371 9.46 -4.67 -3.82
CA LYS A 371 8.71 -5.33 -2.75
C LYS A 371 8.05 -4.33 -1.79
N ARG A 372 8.76 -3.27 -1.37
CA ARG A 372 8.19 -2.23 -0.49
C ARG A 372 7.00 -1.53 -1.14
N LEU A 373 7.09 -1.19 -2.43
CA LEU A 373 6.00 -0.60 -3.20
C LEU A 373 4.81 -1.54 -3.37
N ALA A 374 5.07 -2.81 -3.72
CA ALA A 374 4.02 -3.82 -3.84
C ALA A 374 3.24 -3.99 -2.53
N TRP A 375 3.95 -4.17 -1.41
CA TRP A 375 3.29 -4.33 -0.10
C TRP A 375 2.58 -3.06 0.39
N ALA A 376 3.10 -1.85 0.06
CA ALA A 376 2.38 -0.61 0.32
C ALA A 376 1.08 -0.49 -0.49
N LEU A 377 1.08 -0.95 -1.75
CA LEU A 377 -0.11 -1.01 -2.60
C LEU A 377 -1.11 -2.07 -2.11
N TYR A 378 -0.62 -3.21 -1.63
CA TYR A 378 -1.42 -4.24 -0.96
C TYR A 378 -2.13 -3.66 0.28
N MET A 379 -1.40 -2.92 1.13
CA MET A 379 -2.01 -2.19 2.25
C MET A 379 -3.08 -1.21 1.76
N GLN A 380 -2.80 -0.39 0.74
CA GLN A 380 -3.73 0.57 0.19
C GLN A 380 -5.06 -0.09 -0.27
N ASP A 381 -4.97 -1.20 -1.00
CA ASP A 381 -6.14 -1.94 -1.50
C ASP A 381 -6.95 -2.63 -0.40
N LYS A 382 -6.31 -3.36 0.53
CA LYS A 382 -7.03 -4.10 1.59
C LYS A 382 -7.69 -3.17 2.61
N TRP A 383 -7.00 -2.11 3.03
CA TRP A 383 -7.61 -1.07 3.88
C TRP A 383 -8.64 -0.24 3.10
N GLY A 384 -8.42 -0.01 1.80
CA GLY A 384 -9.38 0.67 0.93
C GLY A 384 -10.69 -0.09 0.82
N SER A 385 -10.61 -1.41 0.71
CA SER A 385 -11.76 -2.33 0.66
C SER A 385 -12.61 -2.21 1.93
N LEU A 386 -11.98 -2.20 3.11
CA LEU A 386 -12.65 -1.98 4.39
C LEU A 386 -13.28 -0.59 4.49
N VAL A 387 -12.55 0.46 4.11
CA VAL A 387 -12.99 1.87 4.23
C VAL A 387 -14.19 2.17 3.34
N HIS A 388 -14.18 1.72 2.09
CA HIS A 388 -15.23 2.00 1.11
C HIS A 388 -16.35 0.94 1.11
N GLY A 389 -16.15 -0.20 1.78
CA GLY A 389 -17.07 -1.34 1.75
C GLY A 389 -17.14 -2.01 0.37
N ARG A 390 -16.03 -2.03 -0.37
CA ARG A 390 -15.94 -2.50 -1.77
C ARG A 390 -15.01 -3.73 -1.88
N PRO A 391 -15.17 -4.61 -2.89
CA PRO A 391 -14.31 -5.78 -3.06
C PRO A 391 -12.89 -5.39 -3.50
N SER A 392 -11.88 -5.98 -2.88
CA SER A 392 -10.44 -5.79 -3.17
C SER A 392 -10.08 -6.03 -4.64
N HIS A 393 -9.16 -5.21 -5.16
CA HIS A 393 -8.61 -5.34 -6.51
C HIS A 393 -7.48 -6.38 -6.61
N ILE A 394 -6.76 -6.64 -5.51
CA ILE A 394 -5.62 -7.57 -5.49
C ILE A 394 -6.06 -8.96 -5.05
N PHE A 395 -6.15 -9.88 -6.00
CA PHE A 395 -6.47 -11.29 -5.76
C PHE A 395 -5.24 -12.09 -5.32
N SER A 396 -5.37 -12.90 -4.27
CA SER A 396 -4.30 -13.74 -3.72
C SER A 396 -3.74 -14.76 -4.71
N THR A 397 -4.56 -15.22 -5.67
CA THR A 397 -4.14 -16.14 -6.74
C THR A 397 -3.13 -15.52 -7.72
N ASN A 398 -3.06 -14.19 -7.78
CA ASN A 398 -2.22 -13.42 -8.71
C ASN A 398 -1.17 -12.58 -7.96
N TRP A 399 -0.77 -13.03 -6.77
CA TRP A 399 0.17 -12.32 -5.89
C TRP A 399 1.38 -13.20 -5.55
N GLY A 400 2.47 -13.02 -6.30
CA GLY A 400 3.73 -13.75 -6.13
C GLY A 400 4.76 -13.06 -5.24
N VAL A 401 4.43 -11.91 -4.65
CA VAL A 401 5.41 -11.07 -3.93
C VAL A 401 5.80 -11.71 -2.60
N GLN A 402 7.09 -11.96 -2.41
CA GLN A 402 7.64 -12.55 -1.18
C GLN A 402 7.50 -11.61 0.04
N PRO A 403 7.42 -12.16 1.26
CA PRO A 403 7.47 -11.36 2.49
C PRO A 403 8.70 -10.44 2.57
N LEU A 404 8.53 -9.32 3.26
CA LEU A 404 9.62 -8.36 3.50
C LEU A 404 10.68 -8.94 4.46
N THR A 405 11.94 -8.65 4.15
CA THR A 405 13.12 -9.00 4.95
C THR A 405 13.95 -7.74 5.22
N ASP A 406 14.88 -7.78 6.19
CA ASP A 406 15.74 -6.62 6.50
C ASP A 406 16.59 -6.17 5.30
N HIS A 407 16.96 -7.11 4.43
CA HIS A 407 17.69 -6.85 3.18
C HIS A 407 16.87 -6.06 2.14
N ASP A 408 15.54 -6.01 2.27
CA ASP A 408 14.69 -5.20 1.40
C ASP A 408 14.72 -3.70 1.76
N PHE A 409 15.50 -3.32 2.79
CA PHE A 409 15.75 -1.94 3.22
C PHE A 409 17.27 -1.63 3.25
N PRO A 410 17.99 -1.69 2.11
CA PRO A 410 19.46 -1.60 2.08
C PRO A 410 20.02 -0.18 2.31
N ASP A 411 19.19 0.75 2.79
CA ASP A 411 19.25 2.15 2.36
C ASP A 411 19.59 3.15 3.47
N VAL A 412 20.38 2.68 4.45
CA VAL A 412 20.82 3.49 5.59
C VAL A 412 22.31 3.24 5.79
N GLU A 413 23.10 3.92 4.97
CA GLU A 413 24.32 4.53 5.48
C GLU A 413 23.87 5.63 6.46
N TRP A 414 23.81 5.28 7.74
CA TRP A 414 23.72 6.23 8.84
C TRP A 414 25.07 6.96 8.97
N ASP A 415 25.10 8.21 9.43
CA ASP A 415 26.33 8.69 10.08
C ASP A 415 26.50 7.80 11.33
N GLU A 416 27.64 7.11 11.46
CA GLU A 416 27.92 6.24 12.62
C GLU A 416 27.84 7.00 13.96
N LYS A 417 27.82 8.34 13.90
CA LYS A 417 27.64 9.24 15.04
C LYS A 417 26.19 9.42 15.50
N ASP A 418 25.18 9.16 14.66
CA ASP A 418 23.75 9.32 15.03
C ASP A 418 23.08 7.95 15.27
N VAL A 419 23.17 7.50 16.51
CA VAL A 419 22.51 6.30 17.01
C VAL A 419 20.98 6.48 17.12
N GLU A 420 20.48 7.72 17.19
CA GLU A 420 19.07 8.00 17.42
C GLU A 420 18.25 7.93 16.12
N GLU A 421 18.76 8.47 15.01
CA GLU A 421 18.19 8.33 13.65
C GLU A 421 18.12 6.84 13.27
N LYS A 422 19.21 6.11 13.51
CA LYS A 422 19.28 4.65 13.30
C LYS A 422 18.10 3.92 13.94
N LEU A 423 17.84 4.18 15.22
CA LEU A 423 16.77 3.53 15.99
C LEU A 423 15.37 3.92 15.50
N ASP A 424 15.18 5.13 14.98
CA ASP A 424 13.90 5.53 14.38
C ASP A 424 13.65 4.81 13.05
N ILE A 425 14.68 4.65 12.22
CA ILE A 425 14.52 3.95 10.94
C ILE A 425 14.31 2.45 11.17
N GLU A 426 15.04 1.80 12.08
CA GLU A 426 14.80 0.39 12.46
C GLU A 426 13.39 0.17 13.02
N ARG A 427 12.92 1.08 13.89
CA ARG A 427 11.54 1.06 14.40
C ARG A 427 10.51 1.24 13.28
N GLY A 428 10.77 2.16 12.35
CA GLY A 428 9.93 2.44 11.20
C GLY A 428 9.80 1.26 10.22
N ARG A 429 10.92 0.61 9.89
CA ARG A 429 10.94 -0.65 9.10
C ARG A 429 10.09 -1.74 9.77
N THR A 430 10.29 -1.92 11.08
CA THR A 430 9.52 -2.89 11.89
C THR A 430 8.03 -2.54 11.86
N LEU A 431 7.67 -1.27 12.03
CA LEU A 431 6.30 -0.77 11.98
C LEU A 431 5.63 -1.04 10.62
N PHE A 432 6.34 -0.78 9.52
CA PHE A 432 5.86 -1.06 8.16
C PHE A 432 5.66 -2.56 7.92
N GLY A 433 6.65 -3.39 8.25
CA GLY A 433 6.54 -4.85 8.11
C GLY A 433 5.39 -5.45 8.94
N GLN A 434 5.17 -4.96 10.15
CA GLN A 434 4.06 -5.38 11.00
C GLN A 434 2.70 -4.90 10.48
N MET A 435 2.65 -3.70 9.89
CA MET A 435 1.44 -3.21 9.21
C MET A 435 1.09 -4.06 7.97
N VAL A 436 2.09 -4.56 7.23
CA VAL A 436 1.88 -5.51 6.13
C VAL A 436 1.27 -6.82 6.64
N GLN A 437 1.83 -7.41 7.70
CA GLN A 437 1.30 -8.65 8.31
C GLN A 437 -0.15 -8.48 8.78
N LEU A 438 -0.45 -7.38 9.49
CA LEU A 438 -1.82 -7.06 9.91
C LEU A 438 -2.78 -6.90 8.71
N SER A 439 -2.29 -6.35 7.60
CA SER A 439 -3.08 -6.18 6.37
C SER A 439 -3.39 -7.52 5.68
N GLN A 440 -2.53 -8.54 5.84
CA GLN A 440 -2.81 -9.90 5.39
C GLN A 440 -3.91 -10.55 6.26
N ILE A 441 -3.87 -10.35 7.59
CA ILE A 441 -4.95 -10.80 8.48
C ILE A 441 -6.27 -10.08 8.17
N LEU A 442 -6.23 -8.79 7.85
CA LEU A 442 -7.42 -8.05 7.39
C LEU A 442 -7.98 -8.63 6.07
N ALA A 443 -7.12 -8.98 5.11
CA ALA A 443 -7.57 -9.63 3.88
C ALA A 443 -8.31 -10.95 4.18
N GLU A 444 -7.78 -11.78 5.09
CA GLU A 444 -8.44 -13.00 5.54
C GLU A 444 -9.82 -12.71 6.17
N ILE A 445 -9.95 -11.66 7.00
CA ILE A 445 -11.25 -11.21 7.55
C ILE A 445 -12.23 -10.82 6.44
N LEU A 446 -11.77 -10.05 5.44
CA LEU A 446 -12.61 -9.56 4.35
C LEU A 446 -13.11 -10.71 3.46
N ASP A 447 -12.22 -11.61 3.05
CA ASP A 447 -12.58 -12.76 2.20
C ASP A 447 -13.53 -13.72 2.94
N THR A 448 -13.24 -13.99 4.22
CA THR A 448 -13.98 -14.94 5.08
C THR A 448 -15.38 -14.46 5.48
N PHE A 449 -15.61 -13.14 5.59
CA PHE A 449 -16.86 -12.60 6.17
C PHE A 449 -17.57 -11.53 5.35
N TYR A 450 -16.87 -10.87 4.43
CA TYR A 450 -17.36 -9.68 3.72
C TYR A 450 -17.38 -9.84 2.19
N SER A 451 -16.92 -10.97 1.64
CA SER A 451 -17.21 -11.35 0.26
C SER A 451 -18.69 -11.69 0.07
N LEU A 452 -19.24 -11.47 -1.14
CA LEU A 452 -20.64 -11.78 -1.46
C LEU A 452 -20.95 -13.27 -1.22
N GLN A 453 -20.03 -14.16 -1.59
CA GLN A 453 -20.16 -15.59 -1.35
C GLN A 453 -20.14 -15.93 0.14
N ALA A 454 -19.26 -15.34 0.95
CA ALA A 454 -19.25 -15.54 2.40
C ALA A 454 -20.56 -15.08 3.07
N MET A 455 -21.10 -13.91 2.66
CA MET A 455 -22.37 -13.43 3.17
C MET A 455 -23.54 -14.35 2.80
N GLN A 456 -23.57 -14.84 1.55
CA GLN A 456 -24.58 -15.79 1.10
C GLN A 456 -24.47 -17.13 1.83
N ASN A 457 -23.26 -17.66 2.04
CA ASN A 457 -23.04 -18.93 2.75
C ASN A 457 -23.55 -18.90 4.19
N VAL A 458 -23.33 -17.80 4.91
CA VAL A 458 -23.90 -17.61 6.27
C VAL A 458 -25.43 -17.49 6.24
N THR A 459 -25.99 -16.84 5.21
CA THR A 459 -27.44 -16.73 5.03
C THR A 459 -28.07 -18.10 4.74
N ASN A 460 -27.44 -18.89 3.86
CA ASN A 460 -27.86 -20.25 3.51
C ASN A 460 -27.78 -21.23 4.70
N ALA A 461 -26.89 -20.98 5.67
CA ALA A 461 -26.78 -21.77 6.90
C ALA A 461 -27.95 -21.54 7.89
N GLY A 462 -28.81 -20.54 7.64
CA GLY A 462 -30.02 -20.27 8.43
C GLY A 462 -29.74 -20.19 9.93
N GLY A 463 -30.45 -20.98 10.73
CA GLY A 463 -30.29 -21.04 12.19
C GLY A 463 -28.89 -21.42 12.69
N GLN A 464 -28.04 -22.00 11.83
CA GLN A 464 -26.65 -22.34 12.16
C GLN A 464 -25.63 -21.28 11.70
N GLY A 465 -26.08 -20.19 11.06
CA GLY A 465 -25.22 -19.11 10.56
C GLY A 465 -24.33 -18.47 11.64
N THR A 466 -24.85 -18.31 12.86
CA THR A 466 -24.06 -17.80 14.00
C THR A 466 -22.94 -18.77 14.39
N HIS A 467 -23.23 -20.08 14.51
CA HIS A 467 -22.22 -21.09 14.86
C HIS A 467 -21.15 -21.22 13.78
N LEU A 468 -21.53 -21.13 12.50
CA LEU A 468 -20.59 -21.09 11.37
C LEU A 468 -19.66 -19.86 11.47
N VAL A 469 -20.21 -18.66 11.69
CA VAL A 469 -19.42 -17.43 11.86
C VAL A 469 -18.45 -17.54 13.05
N LEU A 470 -18.88 -18.09 14.18
CA LEU A 470 -18.01 -18.28 15.36
C LEU A 470 -16.89 -19.31 15.09
N GLY A 471 -17.19 -20.40 14.40
CA GLY A 471 -16.21 -21.40 13.98
C GLY A 471 -15.13 -20.81 13.07
N MET A 472 -15.54 -20.02 12.08
CA MET A 472 -14.65 -19.32 11.15
C MET A 472 -13.88 -18.16 11.83
N ALA A 473 -14.46 -17.50 12.84
CA ALA A 473 -13.82 -16.38 13.53
C ALA A 473 -12.71 -16.81 14.49
N LYS A 474 -12.85 -17.99 15.12
CA LYS A 474 -11.88 -18.51 16.11
C LYS A 474 -10.42 -18.54 15.62
N PRO A 475 -10.06 -19.11 14.44
CA PRO A 475 -8.66 -19.13 13.98
C PRO A 475 -8.12 -17.71 13.72
N ILE A 476 -8.94 -16.82 13.14
CA ILE A 476 -8.54 -15.43 12.86
C ILE A 476 -8.35 -14.63 14.15
N GLN A 477 -9.21 -14.83 15.15
CA GLN A 477 -9.07 -14.20 16.47
C GLN A 477 -7.79 -14.67 17.19
N LEU A 478 -7.41 -15.95 17.05
CA LEU A 478 -6.15 -16.46 17.58
C LEU A 478 -4.96 -15.82 16.87
N LYS A 479 -4.97 -15.73 15.52
CA LYS A 479 -3.94 -15.02 14.74
C LYS A 479 -3.77 -13.57 15.18
N LEU A 480 -4.87 -12.80 15.34
CA LEU A 480 -4.82 -11.42 15.83
C LEU A 480 -4.22 -11.31 17.23
N LYS A 481 -4.57 -12.22 18.15
CA LYS A 481 -4.03 -12.25 19.51
C LYS A 481 -2.53 -12.60 19.52
N GLU A 482 -2.12 -13.59 18.74
CA GLU A 482 -0.72 -14.02 18.61
C GLU A 482 0.15 -12.93 17.96
N TRP A 483 -0.36 -12.30 16.91
CA TRP A 483 0.27 -11.14 16.28
C TRP A 483 0.47 -9.99 17.29
N TYR A 484 -0.57 -9.61 18.03
CA TYR A 484 -0.45 -8.53 19.04
C TYR A 484 0.54 -8.89 20.17
N ALA A 485 0.54 -10.14 20.63
CA ALA A 485 1.45 -10.62 21.67
C ALA A 485 2.92 -10.69 21.22
N SER A 486 3.15 -10.99 19.94
CA SER A 486 4.49 -11.09 19.33
C SER A 486 5.07 -9.74 18.87
N LEU A 487 4.31 -8.63 18.95
CA LEU A 487 4.81 -7.28 18.63
C LEU A 487 6.12 -6.96 19.39
N PRO A 488 7.22 -6.60 18.69
CA PRO A 488 8.47 -6.19 19.32
C PRO A 488 8.30 -5.00 20.27
N ALA A 489 9.07 -4.96 21.36
CA ALA A 489 8.98 -3.92 22.39
C ALA A 489 9.14 -2.50 21.81
N ALA A 490 9.97 -2.31 20.79
CA ALA A 490 10.22 -1.03 20.14
C ALA A 490 8.98 -0.38 19.48
N ILE A 491 7.90 -1.15 19.20
CA ILE A 491 6.66 -0.65 18.59
C ILE A 491 5.42 -0.86 19.47
N ARG A 492 5.61 -1.13 20.77
CA ARG A 492 4.52 -1.14 21.75
C ARG A 492 4.24 0.29 22.23
N MET A 493 2.97 0.61 22.49
CA MET A 493 2.58 1.95 22.95
C MET A 493 3.33 2.40 24.21
N ASP A 494 3.56 1.46 25.15
CA ASP A 494 4.24 1.69 26.42
C ASP A 494 5.71 2.12 26.24
N SER A 495 6.35 1.72 25.12
CA SER A 495 7.73 2.11 24.78
C SER A 495 7.87 3.63 24.59
N THR A 496 6.81 4.31 24.14
CA THR A 496 6.79 5.77 24.01
C THR A 496 6.86 6.48 25.36
N TYR A 497 6.42 5.83 26.45
CA TYR A 497 6.46 6.39 27.81
C TYR A 497 7.79 6.13 28.52
N SER A 498 8.52 5.06 28.15
CA SER A 498 9.86 4.79 28.68
C SER A 498 10.95 5.72 28.13
N SER A 499 10.68 6.45 27.05
CA SER A 499 11.62 7.42 26.46
C SER A 499 11.60 8.77 27.20
N ILE A 500 11.95 8.74 28.49
CA ILE A 500 12.07 9.91 29.37
C ILE A 500 13.18 10.88 28.89
N SER A 501 14.05 10.42 27.98
CA SER A 501 15.15 11.17 27.37
C SER A 501 14.95 11.55 25.90
N ALA A 502 13.77 11.37 25.30
CA ALA A 502 13.55 11.83 23.93
C ALA A 502 13.56 13.38 23.87
N PRO A 503 14.21 13.99 22.86
CA PRO A 503 14.19 15.43 22.70
C PRO A 503 12.76 15.95 22.45
N PRO A 504 12.41 17.13 22.96
CA PRO A 504 11.08 17.72 22.77
C PRO A 504 10.80 17.93 21.29
N GLY A 505 9.74 17.30 20.77
CA GLY A 505 9.33 17.37 19.36
C GLY A 505 9.43 16.06 18.58
N ARG A 506 10.03 14.99 19.11
CA ARG A 506 10.11 13.68 18.44
C ARG A 506 8.71 13.08 18.23
N LEU A 507 8.36 12.82 16.97
CA LEU A 507 7.05 12.28 16.56
C LEU A 507 7.06 10.74 16.58
N SER A 508 5.91 10.12 16.84
CA SER A 508 5.80 8.65 16.94
C SER A 508 4.62 8.11 16.16
N SER A 509 4.91 7.54 14.98
CA SER A 509 3.89 6.94 14.11
C SER A 509 3.34 5.59 14.60
N ILE A 510 3.74 5.12 15.80
CA ILE A 510 3.27 3.85 16.38
C ILE A 510 1.73 3.80 16.49
N GLY A 511 1.09 4.95 16.74
CA GLY A 511 -0.36 5.05 16.94
C GLY A 511 -1.21 4.47 15.81
N TYR A 512 -0.82 4.63 14.54
CA TYR A 512 -1.66 4.13 13.44
C TYR A 512 -1.71 2.61 13.36
N LEU A 513 -0.64 1.90 13.76
CA LEU A 513 -0.61 0.43 13.75
C LEU A 513 -1.55 -0.14 14.81
N HIS A 514 -1.56 0.42 16.02
CA HIS A 514 -2.46 -0.01 17.09
C HIS A 514 -3.91 0.35 16.77
N LEU A 515 -4.16 1.52 16.16
CA LEU A 515 -5.50 1.87 15.66
C LEU A 515 -5.98 0.89 14.56
N ALA A 516 -5.09 0.51 13.64
CA ALA A 516 -5.38 -0.50 12.62
C ALA A 516 -5.70 -1.87 13.26
N TYR A 517 -4.97 -2.29 14.29
CA TYR A 517 -5.26 -3.53 15.01
C TYR A 517 -6.67 -3.53 15.62
N PHE A 518 -7.04 -2.47 16.34
CA PHE A 518 -8.40 -2.34 16.87
C PHE A 518 -9.46 -2.28 15.76
N ALA A 519 -9.16 -1.65 14.62
CA ALA A 519 -10.05 -1.65 13.47
C ALA A 519 -10.28 -3.06 12.89
N ALA A 520 -9.24 -3.91 12.83
CA ALA A 520 -9.36 -5.31 12.41
C ALA A 520 -10.17 -6.14 13.41
N GLU A 521 -9.89 -6.04 14.72
CA GLU A 521 -10.67 -6.71 15.77
C GLU A 521 -12.15 -6.30 15.75
N ILE A 522 -12.42 -4.99 15.64
CA ILE A 522 -13.77 -4.44 15.55
C ILE A 522 -14.46 -4.94 14.28
N THR A 523 -13.77 -5.02 13.15
CA THR A 523 -14.33 -5.54 11.89
C THR A 523 -14.74 -7.00 12.01
N LEU A 524 -13.96 -7.83 12.71
CA LEU A 524 -14.33 -9.20 13.04
C LEU A 524 -15.56 -9.26 13.96
N HIS A 525 -15.54 -8.52 15.08
CA HIS A 525 -16.65 -8.50 16.03
C HIS A 525 -17.95 -7.89 15.46
N ARG A 526 -17.87 -6.94 14.53
CA ARG A 526 -19.05 -6.42 13.79
C ARG A 526 -19.78 -7.51 13.02
N ARG A 527 -19.06 -8.48 12.43
CA ARG A 527 -19.69 -9.64 11.77
C ARG A 527 -20.37 -10.54 12.79
N ILE A 528 -19.71 -10.85 13.91
CA ILE A 528 -20.25 -11.69 14.97
C ILE A 528 -21.54 -11.08 15.55
N ILE A 529 -21.55 -9.79 15.88
CA ILE A 529 -22.74 -9.13 16.45
C ILE A 529 -23.91 -9.14 15.44
N ARG A 530 -23.66 -8.84 14.16
CA ARG A 530 -24.69 -8.91 13.10
C ARG A 530 -25.23 -10.33 12.89
N SER A 531 -24.42 -11.37 13.09
CA SER A 531 -24.91 -12.76 12.98
C SER A 531 -25.71 -13.22 14.19
N LEU A 532 -25.66 -12.53 15.34
CA LEU A 532 -26.58 -12.76 16.46
C LEU A 532 -27.98 -12.20 16.13
N GLU A 533 -28.04 -11.00 15.55
CA GLU A 533 -29.32 -10.37 15.19
C GLU A 533 -30.07 -11.15 14.10
N ALA A 534 -29.37 -11.59 13.05
CA ALA A 534 -29.96 -12.31 11.93
C ALA A 534 -30.58 -13.67 12.32
N THR A 535 -30.04 -14.31 13.37
CA THR A 535 -30.49 -15.65 13.84
C THR A 535 -31.53 -15.57 14.95
N GLY A 536 -31.65 -14.43 15.64
CA GLY A 536 -32.66 -14.17 16.67
C GLY A 536 -32.67 -15.22 17.80
N SER A 537 -33.87 -15.57 18.26
CA SER A 537 -34.12 -16.45 19.41
C SER A 537 -33.64 -17.90 19.27
N ALA A 538 -33.04 -18.27 18.13
CA ALA A 538 -32.45 -19.61 17.92
C ALA A 538 -31.01 -19.73 18.47
N VAL A 539 -30.38 -18.63 18.90
CA VAL A 539 -29.07 -18.65 19.57
C VAL A 539 -29.25 -18.76 21.08
N ASP A 540 -28.47 -19.62 21.72
CA ASP A 540 -28.37 -19.72 23.18
C ASP A 540 -28.00 -18.35 23.82
N SER A 541 -28.77 -17.95 24.82
CA SER A 541 -28.56 -16.72 25.59
C SER A 541 -27.16 -16.62 26.20
N TYR A 542 -26.53 -17.75 26.54
CA TYR A 542 -25.16 -17.78 27.06
C TYR A 542 -24.14 -17.42 25.96
N VAL A 543 -24.29 -17.97 24.76
CA VAL A 543 -23.46 -17.63 23.58
C VAL A 543 -23.64 -16.15 23.22
N GLN A 544 -24.87 -15.65 23.20
CA GLN A 544 -25.17 -14.24 22.95
C GLN A 544 -24.46 -13.34 23.98
N HIS A 545 -24.54 -13.68 25.27
CA HIS A 545 -23.88 -12.94 26.35
C HIS A 545 -22.35 -12.92 26.19
N ILE A 546 -21.71 -14.06 25.90
CA ILE A 546 -20.25 -14.13 25.66
C ILE A 546 -19.85 -13.22 24.50
N CYS A 547 -20.54 -13.33 23.37
CA CYS A 547 -20.20 -12.56 22.17
C CYS A 547 -20.36 -11.05 22.39
N ARG A 548 -21.43 -10.62 23.08
CA ARG A 548 -21.63 -9.21 23.47
C ARG A 548 -20.59 -8.73 24.47
N SER A 549 -20.27 -9.53 25.49
CA SER A 549 -19.23 -9.20 26.48
C SER A 549 -17.86 -9.03 25.84
N ALA A 550 -17.46 -9.94 24.94
CA ALA A 550 -16.22 -9.82 24.17
C ALA A 550 -16.20 -8.57 23.28
N ALA A 551 -17.30 -8.27 22.59
CA ALA A 551 -17.44 -7.06 21.77
C ALA A 551 -17.36 -5.76 22.61
N LYS A 552 -18.01 -5.73 23.77
CA LYS A 552 -17.92 -4.62 24.75
C LYS A 552 -16.48 -4.42 25.24
N ALA A 553 -15.77 -5.51 25.55
CA ALA A 553 -14.37 -5.44 25.96
C ALA A 553 -13.47 -4.86 24.85
N ARG A 554 -13.70 -5.22 23.56
CA ARG A 554 -12.97 -4.61 22.43
C ARG A 554 -13.27 -3.12 22.27
N LEU A 555 -14.52 -2.70 22.44
CA LEU A 555 -14.89 -1.28 22.40
C LEU A 555 -14.15 -0.48 23.48
N ILE A 556 -14.13 -0.99 24.72
CA ILE A 556 -13.43 -0.37 25.85
C ILE A 556 -11.93 -0.26 25.55
N SER A 557 -11.27 -1.36 25.18
CA SER A 557 -9.82 -1.35 24.87
C SER A 557 -9.46 -0.37 23.74
N ALA A 558 -10.32 -0.22 22.73
CA ALA A 558 -10.11 0.74 21.64
C ALA A 558 -10.30 2.20 22.10
N MET A 559 -11.29 2.48 22.96
CA MET A 559 -11.47 3.81 23.57
C MET A 559 -10.31 4.17 24.50
N ASP A 560 -9.87 3.24 25.35
CA ASP A 560 -8.72 3.41 26.25
C ASP A 560 -7.39 3.57 25.51
N PHE A 561 -7.27 3.00 24.31
CA PHE A 561 -6.16 3.27 23.41
C PHE A 561 -6.19 4.73 22.91
N VAL A 562 -7.35 5.23 22.45
CA VAL A 562 -7.48 6.63 21.99
C VAL A 562 -7.23 7.62 23.14
N ASN A 563 -7.68 7.31 24.36
CA ASN A 563 -7.39 8.10 25.57
C ASN A 563 -5.89 8.15 25.92
N ARG A 564 -5.07 7.18 25.45
CA ARG A 564 -3.61 7.13 25.66
C ARG A 564 -2.79 7.76 24.53
N LEU A 565 -3.44 8.31 23.50
CA LEU A 565 -2.76 9.07 22.45
C LEU A 565 -2.33 10.44 22.98
N ASN A 566 -1.07 10.79 22.73
CA ASN A 566 -0.51 12.08 23.11
C ASN A 566 -0.28 12.97 21.87
N THR A 567 0.22 14.19 22.05
CA THR A 567 0.47 15.11 20.93
C THR A 567 1.54 14.63 19.95
N SER A 568 2.54 13.85 20.37
CA SER A 568 3.57 13.30 19.44
C SER A 568 3.07 12.12 18.61
N HIS A 569 2.05 11.39 19.08
CA HIS A 569 1.27 10.46 18.25
C HIS A 569 0.34 11.22 17.31
N LEU A 570 -0.42 12.21 17.79
CA LEU A 570 -1.41 12.90 16.96
C LEU A 570 -0.80 13.77 15.84
N ARG A 571 0.42 14.29 16.02
CA ARG A 571 1.16 15.05 15.00
C ARG A 571 2.03 14.19 14.07
N SER A 572 2.15 12.87 14.29
CA SER A 572 2.96 11.99 13.43
C SER A 572 2.31 11.73 12.07
N PHE A 573 2.96 10.93 11.22
CA PHE A 573 2.31 10.32 10.07
C PHE A 573 1.19 9.36 10.50
N TRP A 574 0.04 9.46 9.84
CA TRP A 574 -1.08 8.53 9.91
C TRP A 574 -1.50 8.15 8.48
N TYR A 575 -1.58 6.84 8.18
CA TYR A 575 -2.01 6.37 6.86
C TYR A 575 -3.50 6.64 6.58
N PHE A 576 -3.91 6.66 5.31
CA PHE A 576 -5.21 7.19 4.86
C PHE A 576 -6.45 6.67 5.61
N ALA A 577 -6.48 5.39 5.98
CA ALA A 577 -7.65 4.77 6.62
C ALA A 577 -7.83 5.19 8.09
N SER A 578 -6.85 5.86 8.70
CA SER A 578 -6.85 6.21 10.13
C SER A 578 -8.10 7.00 10.55
N LYS A 579 -8.51 8.02 9.77
CA LYS A 579 -9.74 8.78 10.03
C LYS A 579 -10.99 7.87 10.11
N THR A 580 -11.06 6.88 9.22
CA THR A 580 -12.17 5.93 9.15
C THR A 580 -12.07 4.89 10.26
N ASN A 581 -10.87 4.51 10.69
CA ASN A 581 -10.68 3.62 11.85
C ASN A 581 -11.10 4.28 13.17
N PHE A 582 -10.88 5.59 13.35
CA PHE A 582 -11.48 6.33 14.47
C PHE A 582 -13.03 6.33 14.37
N ALA A 583 -13.59 6.60 13.19
CA ALA A 583 -15.04 6.52 12.96
C ALA A 583 -15.61 5.09 13.19
N LEU A 584 -14.81 4.05 12.93
CA LEU A 584 -15.17 2.65 13.10
C LEU A 584 -15.39 2.29 14.58
N ILE A 585 -14.62 2.87 15.50
CA ILE A 585 -14.83 2.71 16.95
C ILE A 585 -16.20 3.28 17.36
N GLY A 586 -16.50 4.52 16.96
CA GLY A 586 -17.77 5.18 17.25
C GLY A 586 -18.99 4.47 16.62
N THR A 587 -18.88 4.04 15.36
CA THR A 587 -19.95 3.30 14.69
C THR A 587 -20.11 1.86 15.20
N PHE A 588 -19.08 1.25 15.76
CA PHE A 588 -19.19 -0.04 16.46
C PHE A 588 -19.88 0.11 17.82
N GLY A 589 -19.53 1.12 18.62
CA GLY A 589 -20.30 1.43 19.83
C GLY A 589 -21.76 1.78 19.53
N SER A 590 -22.01 2.46 18.41
CA SER A 590 -23.35 2.74 17.89
C SER A 590 -24.11 1.46 17.52
N LEU A 591 -23.44 0.47 16.89
CA LEU A 591 -24.01 -0.86 16.64
C LEU A 591 -24.33 -1.58 17.96
N LEU A 592 -23.42 -1.57 18.93
CA LEU A 592 -23.66 -2.21 20.24
C LEU A 592 -24.82 -1.58 21.01
N TRP A 593 -25.02 -0.26 20.89
CA TRP A 593 -26.22 0.44 21.37
C TRP A 593 -27.48 0.02 20.59
N ALA A 594 -27.46 0.04 19.24
CA ALA A 594 -28.59 -0.39 18.40
C ALA A 594 -29.05 -1.81 18.75
N THR A 595 -28.11 -2.74 18.86
CA THR A 595 -28.32 -4.17 19.14
C THR A 595 -28.61 -4.51 20.61
N SER A 596 -28.61 -3.54 21.54
CA SER A 596 -28.72 -3.86 22.99
C SER A 596 -30.10 -4.42 23.38
N PRO A 597 -30.18 -5.51 24.17
CA PRO A 597 -31.45 -6.11 24.60
C PRO A 597 -32.23 -5.29 25.64
N GLY A 598 -31.54 -4.46 26.45
CA GLY A 598 -32.16 -3.69 27.53
C GLY A 598 -31.76 -2.21 27.55
N ARG A 599 -32.58 -1.39 28.23
CA ARG A 599 -32.35 0.05 28.45
C ARG A 599 -31.02 0.36 29.14
N GLU A 600 -30.67 -0.37 30.20
CA GLU A 600 -29.43 -0.12 30.97
C GLU A 600 -28.15 -0.25 30.12
N GLU A 601 -28.07 -1.29 29.28
CA GLU A 601 -26.93 -1.47 28.37
C GLU A 601 -26.92 -0.39 27.28
N ALA A 602 -28.11 0.03 26.81
CA ALA A 602 -28.26 1.13 25.85
C ALA A 602 -27.73 2.46 26.41
N ASP A 603 -28.12 2.79 27.65
CA ASP A 603 -27.72 4.00 28.36
C ASP A 603 -26.21 3.97 28.68
N TRP A 604 -25.64 2.80 28.98
CA TRP A 604 -24.20 2.62 29.15
C TRP A 604 -23.42 2.97 27.87
N TYR A 605 -23.82 2.44 26.70
CA TYR A 605 -23.16 2.80 25.44
C TYR A 605 -23.36 4.27 25.07
N ARG A 606 -24.53 4.85 25.33
CA ARG A 606 -24.78 6.29 25.09
C ARG A 606 -23.78 7.17 25.84
N ARG A 607 -23.55 6.90 27.14
CA ARG A 607 -22.55 7.63 27.95
C ARG A 607 -21.14 7.46 27.38
N ARG A 608 -20.71 6.23 27.06
CA ARG A 608 -19.36 5.95 26.55
C ARG A 608 -19.10 6.54 25.16
N LEU A 609 -20.12 6.63 24.30
CA LEU A 609 -20.02 7.35 23.03
C LEU A 609 -19.88 8.87 23.24
N GLY A 610 -20.54 9.44 24.25
CA GLY A 610 -20.35 10.84 24.66
C GLY A 610 -18.92 11.11 25.15
N GLU A 611 -18.39 10.26 26.02
CA GLU A 611 -16.99 10.32 26.46
C GLU A 611 -16.01 10.20 25.29
N TYR A 612 -16.22 9.25 24.38
CA TYR A 612 -15.36 9.07 23.21
C TYR A 612 -15.39 10.28 22.27
N ARG A 613 -16.57 10.87 22.05
CA ARG A 613 -16.72 12.14 21.32
C ARG A 613 -15.94 13.28 21.99
N TRP A 614 -15.96 13.35 23.32
CA TRP A 614 -15.20 14.33 24.08
C TRP A 614 -13.68 14.14 23.88
N THR A 615 -13.16 12.91 24.01
CA THR A 615 -11.74 12.61 23.74
C THR A 615 -11.32 13.01 22.32
N LEU A 616 -12.13 12.68 21.30
CA LEU A 616 -11.87 13.09 19.92
C LEU A 616 -11.84 14.62 19.76
N SER A 617 -12.73 15.33 20.48
CA SER A 617 -12.81 16.80 20.48
C SER A 617 -11.58 17.43 21.13
N VAL A 618 -11.14 16.95 22.30
CA VAL A 618 -9.92 17.43 22.97
C VAL A 618 -8.67 17.19 22.11
N SER A 619 -8.67 16.10 21.34
CA SER A 619 -7.59 15.75 20.40
C SER A 619 -7.57 16.61 19.12
N SER A 620 -8.62 17.40 18.84
CA SER A 620 -8.86 18.07 17.53
C SER A 620 -8.41 19.54 17.43
N LYS A 621 -7.37 19.94 18.18
CA LYS A 621 -7.04 21.36 18.47
C LYS A 621 -7.12 22.33 17.27
N PRO A 622 -7.62 23.58 17.44
CA PRO A 622 -7.80 24.50 16.33
C PRO A 622 -6.48 24.96 15.71
N GLY A 623 -6.24 24.57 14.46
CA GLY A 623 -5.13 25.06 13.62
C GLY A 623 -4.37 23.93 12.94
N GLU A 624 -4.21 22.81 13.66
CA GLU A 624 -3.37 21.68 13.28
C GLU A 624 -4.19 20.38 13.30
N GLY A 625 -3.95 19.45 12.38
CA GLY A 625 -4.49 18.08 12.47
C GLY A 625 -6.03 17.93 12.41
N LYS A 626 -6.79 19.02 12.21
CA LYS A 626 -8.27 19.05 12.21
C LYS A 626 -8.94 17.88 11.46
N GLY A 627 -8.37 17.41 10.35
CA GLY A 627 -8.95 16.35 9.54
C GLY A 627 -9.03 14.96 10.19
N LEU A 628 -8.13 14.61 11.13
CA LEU A 628 -7.97 13.22 11.58
C LEU A 628 -9.15 12.74 12.46
N THR A 629 -9.51 13.48 13.49
CA THR A 629 -10.58 13.12 14.44
C THR A 629 -11.94 13.74 14.11
N MET A 630 -11.97 14.88 13.40
CA MET A 630 -13.22 15.57 13.03
C MET A 630 -14.14 14.72 12.14
N PHE A 631 -13.57 13.91 11.24
CA PHE A 631 -14.35 12.95 10.46
C PHE A 631 -15.05 11.92 11.37
N ALA A 632 -14.34 11.40 12.38
CA ALA A 632 -14.89 10.45 13.33
C ALA A 632 -15.96 11.07 14.23
N MET A 633 -15.78 12.32 14.67
CA MET A 633 -16.80 13.09 15.41
C MET A 633 -18.06 13.28 14.56
N THR A 634 -17.90 13.69 13.29
CA THR A 634 -19.03 13.89 12.36
C THR A 634 -19.80 12.59 12.14
N MET A 635 -19.10 11.48 11.90
CA MET A 635 -19.72 10.16 11.73
C MET A 635 -20.43 9.67 13.00
N LEU A 636 -19.91 10.00 14.19
CA LEU A 636 -20.53 9.68 15.47
C LEU A 636 -21.79 10.54 15.72
N ASP A 637 -21.77 11.82 15.37
CA ASP A 637 -22.93 12.71 15.48
C ASP A 637 -24.07 12.25 14.54
N ILE A 638 -23.72 11.81 13.32
CA ILE A 638 -24.67 11.16 12.39
C ILE A 638 -25.22 9.85 12.98
N SER A 639 -24.37 8.95 13.46
CA SER A 639 -24.82 7.64 13.96
C SER A 639 -25.66 7.75 15.22
N THR A 640 -25.26 8.59 16.18
CA THR A 640 -26.05 8.86 17.39
C THR A 640 -27.37 9.58 17.07
N GLY A 641 -27.39 10.47 16.08
CA GLY A 641 -28.61 11.08 15.55
C GLY A 641 -29.61 10.06 14.98
N LEU A 642 -29.14 9.02 14.30
CA LEU A 642 -30.00 7.91 13.84
C LEU A 642 -30.54 7.07 15.00
N LEU A 643 -29.73 6.84 16.04
CA LEU A 643 -30.14 6.03 17.21
C LEU A 643 -31.22 6.71 18.07
N LYS A 644 -31.35 8.04 18.02
CA LYS A 644 -32.47 8.78 18.64
C LYS A 644 -33.84 8.43 18.04
N LYS A 645 -33.89 7.79 16.87
CA LYS A 645 -35.13 7.32 16.22
C LYS A 645 -35.54 5.89 16.60
N LEU A 646 -34.74 5.20 17.43
CA LEU A 646 -35.10 3.87 17.92
C LEU A 646 -36.25 3.97 18.94
N PRO A 647 -37.20 3.01 18.95
CA PRO A 647 -38.21 2.95 19.99
C PRO A 647 -37.56 2.72 21.36
N GLU A 648 -38.24 3.15 22.43
CA GLU A 648 -37.76 2.91 23.79
C GLU A 648 -37.57 1.41 24.05
N LYS A 649 -36.41 1.07 24.63
CA LYS A 649 -36.06 -0.32 24.93
C LYS A 649 -36.68 -0.73 26.26
N PRO A 650 -37.11 -2.00 26.41
CA PRO A 650 -37.66 -2.47 27.66
C PRO A 650 -36.66 -2.28 28.81
N SER A 651 -37.16 -1.83 29.95
CA SER A 651 -36.45 -1.95 31.21
C SER A 651 -36.32 -3.43 31.55
N MET A 652 -35.11 -3.90 31.85
CA MET A 652 -34.91 -5.23 32.44
C MET A 652 -35.23 -5.22 33.94
N SER A 653 -36.45 -4.77 34.27
CA SER A 653 -37.05 -5.05 35.57
C SER A 653 -37.22 -6.56 35.69
N ARG A 654 -36.70 -7.14 36.77
CA ARG A 654 -36.81 -8.57 37.09
C ARG A 654 -38.24 -9.10 36.84
N SER A 655 -38.43 -9.87 35.76
CA SER A 655 -39.47 -10.90 35.73
C SER A 655 -39.03 -12.02 36.67
N GLY A 656 -39.15 -11.76 37.98
CA GLY A 656 -39.21 -12.85 38.95
C GLY A 656 -40.46 -13.65 38.64
N SER A 657 -40.29 -14.90 38.20
CA SER A 657 -41.40 -15.83 38.03
C SER A 657 -42.08 -16.06 39.38
N VAL A 658 -43.09 -15.26 39.69
CA VAL A 658 -44.10 -15.63 40.68
C VAL A 658 -44.91 -16.74 40.03
N VAL A 659 -44.43 -17.97 40.23
CA VAL A 659 -45.20 -19.16 39.94
C VAL A 659 -46.33 -19.19 40.97
N ASP A 660 -47.55 -18.98 40.49
CA ASP A 660 -48.75 -19.03 41.32
C ASP A 660 -49.04 -20.49 41.69
N ILE A 661 -48.36 -20.98 42.73
CA ILE A 661 -48.55 -22.33 43.28
C ILE A 661 -49.60 -22.22 44.38
N GLY A 662 -50.81 -22.67 44.06
CA GLY A 662 -51.96 -22.64 44.96
C GLY A 662 -51.75 -23.38 46.28
N LEU A 663 -52.50 -22.96 47.30
CA LEU A 663 -52.42 -23.52 48.65
C LEU A 663 -52.73 -25.02 48.66
N GLY A 664 -51.75 -25.83 49.07
CA GLY A 664 -51.90 -27.22 49.45
C GLY A 664 -51.05 -27.51 50.67
N SER A 665 -51.67 -27.67 51.84
CA SER A 665 -50.97 -28.02 53.07
C SER A 665 -50.44 -29.46 53.03
N ILE A 666 -49.29 -29.74 53.66
CA ILE A 666 -49.12 -30.76 54.72
C ILE A 666 -47.66 -30.80 55.23
N SER A 667 -47.53 -30.65 56.55
CA SER A 667 -46.52 -31.19 57.50
C SER A 667 -45.03 -31.40 57.12
N SER A 668 -44.18 -30.60 57.79
CA SER A 668 -43.05 -31.02 58.66
C SER A 668 -42.57 -32.49 58.61
N SER A 669 -41.26 -32.81 58.60
CA SER A 669 -40.33 -32.62 59.75
C SER A 669 -38.90 -33.14 59.46
N PHE A 670 -37.90 -32.69 60.26
CA PHE A 670 -36.55 -33.28 60.49
C PHE A 670 -35.55 -33.37 59.30
N ALA A 671 -34.24 -33.61 59.49
CA ALA A 671 -33.24 -33.03 60.40
C ALA A 671 -31.82 -33.57 60.04
N ASN A 672 -30.79 -32.70 60.12
CA ASN A 672 -29.36 -32.95 60.40
C ASN A 672 -28.50 -34.03 59.67
N ASN A 673 -27.24 -33.64 59.44
CA ASN A 673 -26.03 -34.46 59.16
C ASN A 673 -26.01 -35.28 57.84
N GLY A 674 -24.86 -35.59 57.23
CA GLY A 674 -23.48 -35.15 57.53
C GLY A 674 -22.41 -36.22 57.23
N LEU A 675 -21.43 -35.86 56.38
CA LEU A 675 -20.06 -36.43 56.28
C LEU A 675 -19.80 -37.77 55.55
N LEU A 676 -18.64 -37.80 54.85
CA LEU A 676 -17.85 -38.92 54.30
C LEU A 676 -18.44 -39.72 53.10
N SER A 677 -17.82 -39.82 51.92
CA SER A 677 -16.44 -40.14 51.50
C SER A 677 -16.12 -41.64 51.40
N LEU A 678 -16.16 -42.18 50.18
CA LEU A 678 -15.13 -43.05 49.58
C LEU A 678 -15.37 -43.11 48.05
N GLY A 679 -14.36 -43.38 47.24
CA GLY A 679 -14.52 -43.48 45.77
C GLY A 679 -13.69 -44.59 45.15
N GLN A 680 -13.84 -44.81 43.83
CA GLN A 680 -12.82 -45.42 42.95
C GLN A 680 -13.23 -45.42 41.46
N SER A 681 -12.20 -45.56 40.61
CA SER A 681 -12.19 -45.96 39.19
C SER A 681 -12.80 -45.06 38.10
N ALA A 682 -11.99 -44.80 37.07
CA ALA A 682 -12.27 -44.09 35.82
C ALA A 682 -12.63 -45.11 34.68
N PRO A 683 -12.85 -44.77 33.38
CA PRO A 683 -12.22 -43.69 32.60
C PRO A 683 -13.06 -42.87 31.57
N ALA A 684 -12.53 -41.68 31.27
CA ALA A 684 -12.48 -40.98 29.97
C ALA A 684 -13.71 -40.92 29.03
N THR A 685 -14.33 -39.73 28.99
CA THR A 685 -14.72 -39.07 27.72
C THR A 685 -14.37 -37.57 27.79
N MET A 686 -14.12 -36.94 26.63
CA MET A 686 -13.48 -35.62 26.52
C MET A 686 -14.37 -34.47 27.01
N SER A 687 -13.87 -33.66 27.95
CA SER A 687 -14.51 -32.40 28.38
C SER A 687 -14.03 -31.20 27.56
N LEU A 688 -14.96 -30.35 27.13
CA LEU A 688 -14.70 -29.17 26.32
C LEU A 688 -14.15 -28.03 27.19
N GLY A 689 -12.84 -27.77 27.13
CA GLY A 689 -12.17 -26.73 27.92
C GLY A 689 -12.65 -25.31 27.58
N GLY A 690 -13.06 -24.55 28.62
CA GLY A 690 -13.74 -23.26 28.47
C GLY A 690 -12.85 -22.04 28.19
N PHE A 691 -13.48 -20.98 27.70
CA PHE A 691 -12.88 -19.65 27.51
C PHE A 691 -12.89 -18.83 28.81
N SER A 692 -11.80 -18.84 29.58
CA SER A 692 -11.52 -17.81 30.60
C SER A 692 -10.06 -17.87 31.04
N GLY A 693 -9.36 -16.74 31.08
CA GLY A 693 -7.94 -16.70 31.47
C GLY A 693 -7.17 -15.47 31.00
N LEU A 694 -7.40 -14.34 31.67
CA LEU A 694 -6.45 -13.23 31.79
C LEU A 694 -6.58 -12.66 33.21
N PRO A 695 -5.50 -12.56 34.00
CA PRO A 695 -5.53 -11.86 35.28
C PRO A 695 -5.41 -10.35 35.04
N SER A 696 -6.25 -9.57 35.72
CA SER A 696 -6.05 -8.11 35.84
C SER A 696 -5.02 -7.86 36.93
N ALA A 697 -4.06 -6.97 36.69
CA ALA A 697 -3.10 -6.56 37.70
C ALA A 697 -3.62 -5.33 38.45
N ASP A 698 -4.15 -5.53 39.66
CA ASP A 698 -4.55 -4.43 40.54
C ASP A 698 -3.32 -3.77 41.17
N VAL A 699 -3.09 -2.50 40.85
CA VAL A 699 -2.23 -1.61 41.64
C VAL A 699 -2.86 -0.21 41.69
N SER A 700 -3.54 0.11 42.80
CA SER A 700 -3.51 1.41 43.50
C SER A 700 -4.59 1.48 44.58
N ASN A 701 -4.24 1.09 45.81
CA ASN A 701 -5.04 1.43 47.00
C ASN A 701 -4.76 2.89 47.37
N ALA A 702 -5.77 3.76 47.26
CA ALA A 702 -5.78 5.08 47.91
C ALA A 702 -7.20 5.37 48.42
N GLN A 703 -7.39 5.35 49.74
CA GLN A 703 -8.65 5.68 50.39
C GLN A 703 -8.82 7.21 50.49
N SER A 704 -10.02 7.71 50.18
CA SER A 704 -10.56 8.99 50.66
C SER A 704 -12.09 9.04 50.44
N PRO A 705 -12.83 9.90 51.17
CA PRO A 705 -13.89 9.36 52.03
C PRO A 705 -15.34 9.55 51.54
N LEU A 706 -16.23 8.88 52.27
CA LEU A 706 -17.69 8.97 52.21
C LEU A 706 -18.23 10.41 52.10
N SER A 707 -19.11 10.65 51.13
CA SER A 707 -20.22 11.61 51.25
C SER A 707 -21.42 11.09 50.44
N VAL A 708 -22.46 10.61 51.14
CA VAL A 708 -23.80 11.22 51.32
C VAL A 708 -24.59 11.37 50.01
N ASP A 709 -25.70 10.63 49.93
CA ASP A 709 -26.71 10.75 48.88
C ASP A 709 -27.31 12.17 48.82
N SER A 710 -27.45 12.71 47.62
CA SER A 710 -28.52 13.66 47.29
C SER A 710 -28.92 13.47 45.84
N SER A 711 -30.21 13.21 45.62
CA SER A 711 -30.83 13.39 44.30
C SER A 711 -30.87 14.87 43.96
N ASP A 712 -30.58 15.22 42.71
CA ASP A 712 -31.14 16.39 42.02
C ASP A 712 -31.07 16.10 40.50
N ASP A 713 -32.16 15.50 40.00
CA ASP A 713 -32.52 15.62 38.58
C ASP A 713 -33.09 17.04 38.33
N GLU A 714 -33.23 17.43 37.06
CA GLU A 714 -33.72 18.75 36.57
C GLU A 714 -32.71 19.91 36.54
N MET A 715 -31.97 20.02 35.42
CA MET A 715 -31.83 21.28 34.65
C MET A 715 -31.04 21.04 33.35
N TYR A 716 -31.71 20.63 32.25
CA TYR A 716 -31.21 20.82 30.87
C TYR A 716 -32.31 20.59 29.80
N GLU A 717 -33.41 21.36 29.87
CA GLU A 717 -34.38 21.49 28.77
C GLU A 717 -34.67 22.95 28.40
N THR A 718 -33.77 23.59 27.63
CA THR A 718 -34.19 24.54 26.58
C THR A 718 -33.04 24.81 25.61
N PHE A 719 -33.19 24.39 24.34
CA PHE A 719 -32.66 25.13 23.18
C PHE A 719 -33.29 24.57 21.90
N ALA A 720 -34.31 25.26 21.38
CA ALA A 720 -34.95 24.94 20.12
C ALA A 720 -34.17 25.57 18.94
N PRO A 721 -34.05 24.90 17.78
CA PRO A 721 -33.35 25.45 16.63
C PRO A 721 -34.24 26.42 15.85
N THR A 722 -33.83 27.69 15.77
CA THR A 722 -34.51 28.70 14.93
C THR A 722 -34.30 28.39 13.45
N SER A 723 -35.40 28.18 12.73
CA SER A 723 -35.44 28.10 11.27
C SER A 723 -35.37 29.52 10.68
N GLY A 724 -34.62 29.74 9.61
CA GLY A 724 -34.70 31.02 8.89
C GLY A 724 -33.54 31.33 7.94
N MET A 725 -33.72 30.99 6.66
CA MET A 725 -33.54 31.85 5.49
C MET A 725 -33.15 31.02 4.27
N ALA A 726 -34.07 30.92 3.32
CA ALA A 726 -33.81 30.48 1.97
C ALA A 726 -34.25 31.59 1.01
N GLY A 727 -33.38 31.96 0.07
CA GLY A 727 -33.71 32.71 -1.14
C GLY A 727 -33.84 34.23 -0.99
N LEU A 728 -32.96 34.96 -1.66
CA LEU A 728 -33.33 35.78 -2.83
C LEU A 728 -32.07 36.03 -3.68
N ALA A 729 -32.28 36.35 -4.96
CA ALA A 729 -31.23 36.36 -5.99
C ALA A 729 -30.89 37.77 -6.45
N GLU A 730 -29.65 37.96 -6.91
CA GLU A 730 -29.25 38.64 -8.14
C GLU A 730 -27.82 38.20 -8.54
#